data_AF-F9UHF1-F1
#
_entry.id   AF-F9UHF1-F1
#
_cell.length_a   1.000
_cell.length_b   1.000
_cell.length_c   1.000
_cell.angle_alpha   90.00
_cell.angle_beta   90.00
_cell.angle_gamma   90.00
#
_symmetry.space_group_name_H-M   'P 1'
#
loop_
_entity.id
_entity.type
_entity.pdbx_description
1 polymer ?
#
loop_
_entity_poly.entity_id
_entity_poly.type
_entity_poly.pdbx_seq_one_letter_code
_entity_poly.pdbx_strand_id
1 'polypeptide(L)'
;MDPSQAFSMRVDDREASSPVLAALRRHPEFQIQVERLPVGDYLIDDSLLFERKTLMDLAASIKDGRLFAQAERLASAGPRGALILEGTAKDLTESRMRREAIQGALVTLTLFFGLPLLRARDPDESARLMLFAARQHRSFARGAIPRHGKRPRGKARLQSHILQGLPRIGPERAKRLIEHFGSIEAVIAADAEALTAVPGIGDAVAESIRWAVREIPTGIYSPTFPSWSRTMAQGAIKKVVLAYSGGLDTSVILKWLQEEYGCEVVTFTADIGQGEELEPARAKATAAGVKEIYIDDLREEFVRDFVFPMFRANAIYEGEYLLGTSIARPLIGKRLIEIAAETGADAISHGATGKGNDQVRFELTAYALNPDIKIIAPWREWDLLSREKLMDYAASRGIAVEMKRDGTKSPYSMDANLLHISYEGYDLEDPWVEPGADMWRWSVAPEDAPDQPTLIELMFERGDCVGIDGQRMSPAEVLAELNRIGGANGIGRSDIVENRYVGMKSRGCYETPGGTILLKAHRAMESLTLDREAAHLKDELMPRYASLVYNGYWFAPERLMLQAAIDATQEVVNGVVRLRLYKGNVMVVGRKSETNSLFDASIATFEEDAGAYDQKDATGFIRLNALRLRVAGRKGRC
;
A
#
# COMPACT_ATOMS: atom_id res chain seq x y z
N MET A 1 20.75 48.82 12.37
CA MET A 1 20.75 47.36 12.12
C MET A 1 22.08 47.03 11.46
N ASP A 2 22.77 45.99 11.91
CA ASP A 2 24.02 45.55 11.26
C ASP A 2 23.69 45.10 9.82
N PRO A 3 24.27 45.72 8.76
CA PRO A 3 24.05 45.32 7.37
C PRO A 3 24.38 43.85 7.10
N SER A 4 25.14 43.19 7.98
CA SER A 4 25.50 41.77 7.88
C SER A 4 24.36 40.78 8.17
N GLN A 5 23.17 41.26 8.58
CA GLN A 5 22.02 40.41 8.95
C GLN A 5 20.79 40.52 8.04
N ALA A 6 20.77 41.40 7.04
CA ALA A 6 19.64 41.52 6.12
C ALA A 6 19.55 40.33 5.14
N PHE A 7 18.35 40.10 4.60
CA PHE A 7 18.08 39.11 3.54
C PHE A 7 17.87 39.85 2.22
N SER A 8 18.57 39.45 1.17
CA SER A 8 18.32 39.94 -0.19
C SER A 8 17.01 39.35 -0.68
N MET A 9 16.12 40.17 -1.25
CA MET A 9 14.82 39.73 -1.73
C MET A 9 14.50 40.34 -3.09
N ARG A 10 14.27 39.49 -4.08
CA ARG A 10 13.84 39.86 -5.43
C ARG A 10 12.37 39.50 -5.57
N VAL A 11 11.55 40.46 -5.99
CA VAL A 11 10.10 40.31 -6.13
C VAL A 11 9.73 40.50 -7.58
N ASP A 12 8.93 39.58 -8.11
CA ASP A 12 8.48 39.66 -9.50
C ASP A 12 7.70 40.96 -9.75
N ASP A 13 8.01 41.64 -10.84
CA ASP A 13 7.36 42.90 -11.23
C ASP A 13 5.84 42.78 -11.43
N ARG A 14 5.29 41.57 -11.69
CA ARG A 14 3.85 41.30 -11.71
C ARG A 14 3.20 41.45 -10.34
N GLU A 15 3.97 41.32 -9.28
CA GLU A 15 3.53 41.46 -7.89
C GLU A 15 3.80 42.89 -7.33
N ALA A 16 4.19 43.85 -8.18
CA ALA A 16 4.52 45.21 -7.75
C ALA A 16 3.36 45.95 -7.05
N SER A 17 2.12 45.57 -7.31
CA SER A 17 0.90 46.10 -6.67
C SER A 17 0.32 45.16 -5.61
N SER A 18 1.00 44.05 -5.29
CA SER A 18 0.50 43.02 -4.38
C SER A 18 0.46 43.53 -2.93
N PRO A 19 -0.62 43.27 -2.18
CA PRO A 19 -0.68 43.53 -0.74
C PRO A 19 0.44 42.85 0.05
N VAL A 20 0.97 41.72 -0.45
CA VAL A 20 2.09 41.00 0.16
C VAL A 20 3.37 41.83 0.09
N LEU A 21 3.64 42.52 -1.04
CA LEU A 21 4.78 43.43 -1.16
C LEU A 21 4.69 44.61 -0.19
N ALA A 22 3.49 45.16 0.01
CA ALA A 22 3.27 46.20 1.03
C ALA A 22 3.55 45.68 2.45
N ALA A 23 3.15 44.44 2.75
CA ALA A 23 3.44 43.80 4.04
C ALA A 23 4.95 43.52 4.21
N LEU A 24 5.63 43.03 3.18
CA LEU A 24 7.07 42.76 3.18
C LEU A 24 7.89 44.04 3.42
N ARG A 25 7.48 45.18 2.87
CA ARG A 25 8.14 46.49 3.11
C ARG A 25 8.09 46.96 4.56
N ARG A 26 7.19 46.40 5.39
CA ARG A 26 7.15 46.67 6.85
C ARG A 26 8.20 45.88 7.64
N HIS A 27 8.87 44.92 7.01
CA HIS A 27 9.94 44.13 7.61
C HIS A 27 11.30 44.69 7.19
N PRO A 28 11.99 45.48 8.05
CA PRO A 28 13.28 46.10 7.72
C PRO A 28 14.41 45.10 7.45
N GLU A 29 14.22 43.82 7.77
CA GLU A 29 15.19 42.75 7.53
C GLU A 29 15.31 42.36 6.04
N PHE A 30 14.35 42.74 5.20
CA PHE A 30 14.41 42.47 3.75
C PHE A 30 14.94 43.66 2.97
N GLN A 31 15.96 43.42 2.14
CA GLN A 31 16.40 44.35 1.11
C GLN A 31 15.69 44.00 -0.19
N ILE A 32 14.60 44.70 -0.48
CA ILE A 32 13.68 44.36 -1.58
C ILE A 32 14.08 45.07 -2.87
N GLN A 33 14.24 44.28 -3.94
CA GLN A 33 14.35 44.75 -5.32
C GLN A 33 13.19 44.18 -6.13
N VAL A 34 12.54 45.02 -6.94
CA VAL A 34 11.44 44.59 -7.82
C VAL A 34 11.99 44.45 -9.23
N GLU A 35 11.90 43.26 -9.79
CA GLU A 35 12.42 42.92 -11.12
C GLU A 35 11.62 41.78 -11.73
N ARG A 36 11.78 41.50 -13.03
CA ARG A 36 11.12 40.34 -13.65
C ARG A 36 11.81 39.05 -13.19
N LEU A 37 11.08 38.15 -12.53
CA LEU A 37 11.57 36.81 -12.24
C LEU A 37 11.17 35.83 -13.36
N PRO A 38 12.04 34.89 -13.73
CA PRO A 38 11.70 33.87 -14.73
C PRO A 38 10.63 32.89 -14.22
N VAL A 39 10.62 32.63 -12.91
CA VAL A 39 9.71 31.70 -12.22
C VAL A 39 9.51 32.18 -10.78
N GLY A 40 8.32 31.97 -10.23
CA GLY A 40 7.98 32.35 -8.87
C GLY A 40 7.73 33.85 -8.71
N ASP A 41 7.26 34.22 -7.53
CA ASP A 41 6.86 35.58 -7.20
C ASP A 41 7.86 36.27 -6.27
N TYR A 42 8.53 35.49 -5.40
CA TYR A 42 9.42 36.02 -4.36
C TYR A 42 10.65 35.13 -4.20
N LEU A 43 11.84 35.68 -4.44
CA LEU A 43 13.12 34.99 -4.31
C LEU A 43 13.95 35.61 -3.19
N ILE A 44 14.40 34.80 -2.23
CA ILE A 44 15.15 35.25 -1.04
C ILE A 44 16.52 34.60 -1.01
N ASP A 45 17.58 35.42 -0.82
CA ASP A 45 18.99 35.02 -0.77
C ASP A 45 19.37 34.03 -1.90
N ASP A 46 18.75 34.18 -3.08
CA ASP A 46 18.86 33.29 -4.26
C ASP A 46 18.67 31.79 -3.98
N SER A 47 18.03 31.46 -2.86
CA SER A 47 18.02 30.11 -2.28
C SER A 47 16.63 29.62 -1.94
N LEU A 48 15.69 30.52 -1.66
CA LEU A 48 14.29 30.21 -1.40
C LEU A 48 13.41 30.92 -2.42
N LEU A 49 12.60 30.17 -3.16
CA LEU A 49 11.68 30.72 -4.16
C LEU A 49 10.25 30.42 -3.74
N PHE A 50 9.41 31.44 -3.68
CA PHE A 50 8.00 31.31 -3.33
C PHE A 50 7.12 31.73 -4.51
N GLU A 51 6.16 30.89 -4.84
CA GLU A 51 4.98 31.26 -5.63
C GLU A 51 3.83 31.46 -4.64
N ARG A 52 3.09 32.55 -4.74
CA ARG A 52 1.94 32.83 -3.90
C ARG A 52 0.68 32.72 -4.75
N LYS A 53 -0.34 32.05 -4.21
CA LYS A 53 -1.63 31.88 -4.90
C LYS A 53 -2.75 32.08 -3.89
N THR A 54 -3.75 32.90 -4.21
CA THR A 54 -4.96 32.88 -3.40
C THR A 54 -5.66 31.53 -3.55
N LEU A 55 -6.52 31.17 -2.60
CA LEU A 55 -7.36 29.98 -2.73
C LEU A 55 -8.33 30.06 -3.93
N MET A 56 -8.78 31.26 -4.29
CA MET A 56 -9.59 31.47 -5.49
C MET A 56 -8.77 31.28 -6.78
N ASP A 57 -7.55 31.82 -6.82
CA ASP A 57 -6.63 31.64 -7.94
C ASP A 57 -6.17 30.20 -8.06
N LEU A 58 -6.01 29.49 -6.93
CA LEU A 58 -5.76 28.05 -6.93
C LEU A 58 -6.89 27.32 -7.64
N ALA A 59 -8.14 27.57 -7.23
CA ALA A 59 -9.30 26.95 -7.89
C ALA A 59 -9.39 27.31 -9.38
N ALA A 60 -9.14 28.57 -9.75
CA ALA A 60 -9.11 28.98 -11.16
C ALA A 60 -7.98 28.28 -11.94
N SER A 61 -6.78 28.20 -11.36
CA SER A 61 -5.62 27.56 -12.01
C SER A 61 -5.77 26.04 -12.18
N ILE A 62 -6.57 25.39 -11.33
CA ILE A 62 -6.97 23.98 -11.50
C ILE A 62 -7.96 23.86 -12.67
N LYS A 63 -8.98 24.73 -12.74
CA LYS A 63 -9.98 24.71 -13.84
C LYS A 63 -9.32 24.96 -15.20
N ASP A 64 -8.38 25.88 -15.25
CA ASP A 64 -7.70 26.27 -16.49
C ASP A 64 -6.47 25.39 -16.80
N GLY A 65 -6.17 24.38 -15.98
CA GLY A 65 -5.05 23.44 -16.17
C GLY A 65 -3.63 24.03 -15.99
N ARG A 66 -3.51 25.31 -15.62
CA ARG A 66 -2.22 26.02 -15.53
C ARG A 66 -1.44 25.74 -14.24
N LEU A 67 -2.10 25.22 -13.20
CA LEU A 67 -1.48 24.98 -11.90
C LEU A 67 -0.24 24.09 -11.99
N PHE A 68 -0.35 22.97 -12.71
CA PHE A 68 0.72 21.97 -12.75
C PHE A 68 1.93 22.44 -13.57
N ALA A 69 1.71 23.16 -14.68
CA ALA A 69 2.79 23.76 -15.44
C ALA A 69 3.51 24.90 -14.68
N GLN A 70 2.82 25.57 -13.74
CA GLN A 70 3.48 26.52 -12.82
C GLN A 70 4.28 25.80 -11.76
N ALA A 71 3.72 24.73 -11.19
CA ALA A 71 4.38 23.90 -10.19
C ALA A 71 5.67 23.25 -10.71
N GLU A 72 5.63 22.69 -11.91
CA GLU A 72 6.79 22.09 -12.58
C GLU A 72 7.94 23.10 -12.75
N ARG A 73 7.61 24.31 -13.23
CA ARG A 73 8.60 25.39 -13.38
C ARG A 73 9.19 25.78 -12.03
N LEU A 74 8.35 25.92 -11.01
CA LEU A 74 8.79 26.30 -9.66
C LEU A 74 9.68 25.23 -9.02
N ALA A 75 9.35 23.95 -9.19
CA ALA A 75 10.11 22.83 -8.69
C ALA A 75 11.50 22.73 -9.35
N SER A 76 11.58 23.10 -10.64
CA SER A 76 12.80 23.01 -11.45
C SER A 76 13.67 24.27 -11.46
N ALA A 77 13.29 25.33 -10.73
CA ALA A 77 13.91 26.65 -10.84
C ALA A 77 15.35 26.74 -10.28
N GLY A 78 15.81 25.75 -9.51
CA GLY A 78 17.13 25.72 -8.85
C GLY A 78 17.07 26.08 -7.35
N PRO A 79 16.59 27.29 -6.96
CA PRO A 79 16.29 27.60 -5.58
C PRO A 79 15.22 26.68 -5.00
N ARG A 80 15.17 26.56 -3.67
CA ARG A 80 14.16 25.75 -2.98
C ARG A 80 12.78 26.39 -3.12
N GLY A 81 12.00 25.88 -4.07
CA GLY A 81 10.62 26.26 -4.32
C GLY A 81 9.68 25.91 -3.17
N ALA A 82 8.69 26.77 -2.91
CA ALA A 82 7.53 26.52 -2.07
C ALA A 82 6.31 27.32 -2.57
N LEU A 83 5.10 26.79 -2.36
CA LEU A 83 3.86 27.47 -2.70
C LEU A 83 3.22 28.04 -1.43
N ILE A 84 2.91 29.33 -1.42
CA ILE A 84 2.11 29.97 -0.38
C ILE A 84 0.66 30.04 -0.86
N LEU A 85 -0.21 29.29 -0.20
CA LEU A 85 -1.64 29.34 -0.43
C LEU A 85 -2.25 30.33 0.56
N GLU A 86 -2.77 31.44 0.05
CA GLU A 86 -3.31 32.53 0.85
C GLU A 86 -4.85 32.58 0.83
N GLY A 87 -5.47 32.78 1.99
CA GLY A 87 -6.91 32.94 2.13
C GLY A 87 -7.53 32.00 3.16
N THR A 88 -8.85 32.08 3.30
CA THR A 88 -9.67 31.40 4.31
C THR A 88 -10.52 30.27 3.73
N ALA A 89 -11.11 29.43 4.58
CA ALA A 89 -12.00 28.36 4.15
C ALA A 89 -13.25 28.87 3.39
N LYS A 90 -13.66 30.13 3.62
CA LYS A 90 -14.78 30.77 2.94
C LYS A 90 -14.49 30.97 1.45
N ASP A 91 -13.27 31.32 1.10
CA ASP A 91 -12.84 31.57 -0.28
C ASP A 91 -12.92 30.28 -1.13
N LEU A 92 -12.61 29.12 -0.54
CA LEU A 92 -12.77 27.82 -1.22
C LEU A 92 -14.24 27.45 -1.45
N THR A 93 -15.14 27.82 -0.52
CA THR A 93 -16.56 27.48 -0.64
C THR A 93 -17.23 28.27 -1.77
N GLU A 94 -16.78 29.50 -2.00
CA GLU A 94 -17.27 30.37 -3.08
C GLU A 94 -16.78 29.92 -4.48
N SER A 95 -15.69 29.15 -4.57
CA SER A 95 -15.11 28.66 -5.83
C SER A 95 -15.99 27.65 -6.60
N ARG A 96 -17.00 27.06 -5.93
CA ARG A 96 -17.86 25.95 -6.40
C ARG A 96 -17.10 24.71 -6.92
N MET A 97 -15.83 24.56 -6.57
CA MET A 97 -15.01 23.42 -6.98
C MET A 97 -15.29 22.21 -6.08
N ARG A 98 -15.32 21.02 -6.68
CA ARG A 98 -15.42 19.76 -5.92
C ARG A 98 -14.20 19.61 -5.02
N ARG A 99 -14.43 19.23 -3.75
CA ARG A 99 -13.39 19.11 -2.73
C ARG A 99 -12.29 18.14 -3.16
N GLU A 100 -12.67 17.07 -3.85
CA GLU A 100 -11.80 16.01 -4.36
C GLU A 100 -10.82 16.55 -5.41
N ALA A 101 -11.23 17.49 -6.25
CA ALA A 101 -10.36 18.10 -7.27
C ALA A 101 -9.28 18.99 -6.63
N ILE A 102 -9.66 19.74 -5.59
CA ILE A 102 -8.71 20.55 -4.80
C ILE A 102 -7.73 19.62 -4.09
N GLN A 103 -8.22 18.57 -3.44
CA GLN A 103 -7.38 17.59 -2.74
C GLN A 103 -6.42 16.90 -3.70
N GLY A 104 -6.89 16.46 -4.88
CA GLY A 104 -6.03 15.88 -5.91
C GLY A 104 -4.93 16.84 -6.34
N ALA A 105 -5.26 18.10 -6.61
CA ALA A 105 -4.27 19.11 -6.99
C ALA A 105 -3.22 19.36 -5.90
N LEU A 106 -3.64 19.49 -4.63
CA LEU A 106 -2.71 19.71 -3.50
C LEU A 106 -1.81 18.50 -3.25
N VAL A 107 -2.37 17.28 -3.37
CA VAL A 107 -1.60 16.02 -3.33
C VAL A 107 -0.55 16.03 -4.43
N THR A 108 -0.92 16.44 -5.64
CA THR A 108 0.02 16.48 -6.77
C THR A 108 1.13 17.50 -6.58
N LEU A 109 0.81 18.71 -6.13
CA LEU A 109 1.81 19.74 -5.81
C LEU A 109 2.82 19.27 -4.76
N THR A 110 2.33 18.59 -3.73
CA THR A 110 3.17 18.22 -2.59
C THR A 110 3.96 16.94 -2.83
N LEU A 111 3.29 15.87 -3.28
CA LEU A 111 3.90 14.54 -3.39
C LEU A 111 4.64 14.33 -4.71
N PHE A 112 4.14 14.89 -5.81
CA PHE A 112 4.73 14.66 -7.14
C PHE A 112 5.67 15.80 -7.56
N PHE A 113 5.31 17.06 -7.30
CA PHE A 113 6.22 18.19 -7.57
C PHE A 113 7.19 18.50 -6.42
N GLY A 114 7.03 17.85 -5.26
CA GLY A 114 7.91 18.07 -4.10
C GLY A 114 7.88 19.50 -3.56
N LEU A 115 6.81 20.26 -3.87
CA LEU A 115 6.67 21.65 -3.46
C LEU A 115 6.00 21.71 -2.08
N PRO A 116 6.69 22.23 -1.05
CA PRO A 116 6.07 22.48 0.23
C PRO A 116 4.92 23.48 0.08
N LEU A 117 3.78 23.13 0.65
CA LEU A 117 2.63 24.02 0.72
C LEU A 117 2.63 24.74 2.07
N LEU A 118 2.74 26.06 2.04
CA LEU A 118 2.64 26.92 3.20
C LEU A 118 1.28 27.61 3.18
N ARG A 119 0.53 27.56 4.28
CA ARG A 119 -0.77 28.22 4.38
C ARG A 119 -0.64 29.57 5.09
N ALA A 120 -1.13 30.61 4.43
CA ALA A 120 -1.32 31.93 4.99
C ALA A 120 -2.81 32.31 4.92
N ARG A 121 -3.29 33.11 5.86
CA ARG A 121 -4.66 33.63 5.84
C ARG A 121 -4.75 34.98 5.15
N ASP A 122 -3.71 35.79 5.31
CA ASP A 122 -3.63 37.15 4.81
C ASP A 122 -2.21 37.49 4.33
N PRO A 123 -2.04 38.63 3.62
CA PRO A 123 -0.73 39.04 3.10
C PRO A 123 0.35 39.24 4.17
N ASP A 124 -0.05 39.63 5.38
CA ASP A 124 0.86 39.81 6.53
C ASP A 124 1.42 38.47 7.04
N GLU A 125 0.60 37.42 7.05
CA GLU A 125 1.03 36.06 7.37
C GLU A 125 1.94 35.49 6.26
N SER A 126 1.63 35.75 4.99
CA SER A 126 2.52 35.39 3.86
C SER A 126 3.91 36.01 4.01
N ALA A 127 3.99 37.31 4.30
CA ALA A 127 5.26 38.03 4.52
C ALA A 127 6.05 37.49 5.72
N ARG A 128 5.35 37.19 6.84
CA ARG A 128 5.98 36.60 8.03
C ARG A 128 6.53 35.20 7.76
N LEU A 129 5.80 34.34 7.05
CA LEU A 129 6.25 33.00 6.69
C LEU A 129 7.55 33.04 5.88
N MET A 130 7.65 33.95 4.93
CA MET A 130 8.88 34.18 4.16
C MET A 130 10.05 34.59 5.06
N LEU A 131 9.83 35.51 6.02
CA LEU A 131 10.86 35.92 6.98
C LEU A 131 11.33 34.77 7.88
N PHE A 132 10.39 33.94 8.33
CA PHE A 132 10.71 32.75 9.10
C PHE A 132 11.55 31.75 8.31
N ALA A 133 11.15 31.48 7.07
CA ALA A 133 11.87 30.58 6.19
C ALA A 133 13.30 31.07 5.95
N ALA A 134 13.48 32.38 5.72
CA ALA A 134 14.80 32.99 5.55
C ALA A 134 15.70 32.83 6.79
N ARG A 135 15.16 33.12 7.99
CA ARG A 135 15.89 32.97 9.26
C ARG A 135 16.28 31.53 9.55
N GLN A 136 15.36 30.59 9.35
CA GLN A 136 15.62 29.17 9.55
C GLN A 136 16.65 28.64 8.55
N HIS A 137 16.53 29.03 7.28
CA HIS A 137 17.48 28.62 6.25
C HIS A 137 18.92 29.03 6.61
N ARG A 138 19.11 30.29 7.03
CA ARG A 138 20.42 30.80 7.48
C ARG A 138 20.91 30.11 8.76
N SER A 139 20.01 29.72 9.67
CA SER A 139 20.36 28.96 10.90
C SER A 139 20.82 27.54 10.58
N PHE A 140 20.11 26.81 9.72
CA PHE A 140 20.50 25.46 9.26
C PHE A 140 21.81 25.49 8.47
N ALA A 141 22.01 26.50 7.61
CA ALA A 141 23.26 26.68 6.88
C ALA A 141 24.48 26.88 7.80
N ARG A 142 24.27 27.33 9.05
CA ARG A 142 25.32 27.49 10.08
C ARG A 142 25.52 26.24 10.95
N GLY A 143 24.93 25.09 10.59
CA GLY A 143 25.13 23.82 11.29
C GLY A 143 24.38 23.68 12.62
N ALA A 144 23.38 24.53 12.88
CA ALA A 144 22.53 24.38 14.06
C ALA A 144 21.59 23.18 13.90
N ILE A 145 21.89 22.08 14.60
CA ILE A 145 21.04 20.87 14.65
C ILE A 145 19.92 21.08 15.69
N PRO A 146 18.68 20.63 15.44
CA PRO A 146 17.62 20.58 16.46
C PRO A 146 18.09 19.80 17.69
N ARG A 147 17.95 20.39 18.89
CA ARG A 147 18.55 19.90 20.14
C ARG A 147 18.13 18.47 20.49
N HIS A 148 19.12 17.61 20.78
CA HIS A 148 18.92 16.33 21.47
C HIS A 148 18.98 16.52 22.99
N GLY A 149 17.96 16.02 23.69
CA GLY A 149 17.93 15.88 25.15
C GLY A 149 17.00 14.73 25.56
N LYS A 150 17.37 13.97 26.60
CA LYS A 150 16.52 12.90 27.16
C LYS A 150 15.19 13.51 27.62
N ARG A 151 14.06 12.94 27.17
CA ARG A 151 12.70 13.33 27.60
C ARG A 151 12.59 13.24 29.13
N PRO A 152 12.37 14.35 29.86
CA PRO A 152 12.27 14.32 31.32
C PRO A 152 10.99 13.61 31.80
N ARG A 153 11.10 12.86 32.93
CA ARG A 153 9.99 12.14 33.58
C ARG A 153 9.37 12.99 34.70
N GLY A 154 8.03 12.97 34.81
CA GLY A 154 7.23 13.67 35.81
C GLY A 154 6.59 14.97 35.31
N LYS A 155 5.33 15.24 35.68
CA LYS A 155 4.49 16.32 35.14
C LYS A 155 5.15 17.70 35.20
N ALA A 156 5.69 18.11 36.36
CA ALA A 156 6.32 19.42 36.53
C ALA A 156 7.64 19.57 35.72
N ARG A 157 8.46 18.51 35.65
CA ARG A 157 9.71 18.53 34.86
C ARG A 157 9.43 18.54 33.36
N LEU A 158 8.41 17.80 32.92
CA LEU A 158 7.96 17.84 31.53
C LEU A 158 7.42 19.22 31.16
N GLN A 159 6.62 19.84 32.04
CA GLN A 159 6.06 21.17 31.79
C GLN A 159 7.14 22.25 31.71
N SER A 160 8.09 22.24 32.65
CA SER A 160 9.26 23.13 32.60
C SER A 160 10.10 22.90 31.34
N HIS A 161 10.30 21.64 30.92
CA HIS A 161 11.07 21.33 29.72
C HIS A 161 10.39 21.82 28.44
N ILE A 162 9.06 21.74 28.35
CA ILE A 162 8.29 22.28 27.22
C ILE A 162 8.40 23.81 27.15
N LEU A 163 8.26 24.52 28.29
CA LEU A 163 8.38 25.98 28.30
C LEU A 163 9.79 26.48 27.95
N GLN A 164 10.83 25.70 28.21
CA GLN A 164 12.20 26.01 27.77
C GLN A 164 12.37 25.97 26.25
N GLY A 165 11.40 25.42 25.51
CA GLY A 165 11.33 25.52 24.05
C GLY A 165 10.88 26.90 23.57
N LEU A 166 10.32 27.75 24.44
CA LEU A 166 9.89 29.09 24.08
C LEU A 166 11.10 30.04 23.95
N PRO A 167 11.06 31.01 23.02
CA PRO A 167 12.19 31.90 22.80
C PRO A 167 12.60 32.61 24.09
N ARG A 168 13.91 32.56 24.38
CA ARG A 168 14.52 33.26 25.54
C ARG A 168 14.03 32.76 26.91
N ILE A 169 13.46 31.55 26.99
CA ILE A 169 13.10 30.90 28.25
C ILE A 169 14.12 29.82 28.62
N GLY A 170 14.87 30.06 29.70
CA GLY A 170 15.75 29.09 30.34
C GLY A 170 15.06 28.33 31.49
N PRO A 171 15.74 27.36 32.11
CA PRO A 171 15.16 26.49 33.16
C PRO A 171 14.51 27.25 34.31
N GLU A 172 15.17 28.29 34.81
CA GLU A 172 14.68 29.12 35.91
C GLU A 172 13.43 29.93 35.55
N ARG A 173 13.39 30.49 34.32
CA ARG A 173 12.22 31.23 33.83
C ARG A 173 11.03 30.30 33.60
N ALA A 174 11.27 29.12 33.02
CA ALA A 174 10.25 28.10 32.82
C ALA A 174 9.66 27.63 34.16
N LYS A 175 10.50 27.45 35.18
CA LYS A 175 10.04 27.10 36.53
C LYS A 175 9.13 28.18 37.12
N ARG A 176 9.54 29.45 37.05
CA ARG A 176 8.73 30.59 37.56
C ARG A 176 7.41 30.77 36.81
N LEU A 177 7.41 30.57 35.49
CA LEU A 177 6.18 30.60 34.69
C LEU A 177 5.19 29.52 35.13
N ILE A 178 5.67 28.29 35.39
CA ILE A 178 4.81 27.21 35.93
C ILE A 178 4.37 27.50 37.37
N GLU A 179 5.24 28.04 38.22
CA GLU A 179 4.87 28.41 39.60
C GLU A 179 3.82 29.53 39.63
N HIS A 180 3.90 30.49 38.71
CA HIS A 180 2.98 31.62 38.66
C HIS A 180 1.63 31.26 38.01
N PHE A 181 1.63 30.55 36.89
CA PHE A 181 0.42 30.25 36.11
C PHE A 181 -0.13 28.84 36.35
N GLY A 182 0.61 27.95 37.02
CA GLY A 182 0.18 26.59 37.38
C GLY A 182 0.19 25.56 36.24
N SER A 183 0.15 25.99 34.97
CA SER A 183 0.17 25.10 33.81
C SER A 183 0.79 25.76 32.57
N ILE A 184 1.23 24.96 31.60
CA ILE A 184 1.69 25.47 30.29
C ILE A 184 0.56 26.21 29.57
N GLU A 185 -0.66 25.68 29.62
CA GLU A 185 -1.83 26.24 28.94
C GLU A 185 -2.12 27.67 29.42
N ALA A 186 -2.05 27.88 30.74
CA ALA A 186 -2.22 29.21 31.33
C ALA A 186 -1.08 30.17 30.92
N VAL A 187 0.17 29.69 30.81
CA VAL A 187 1.30 30.48 30.30
C VAL A 187 1.11 30.88 28.84
N ILE A 188 0.57 29.99 28.01
CA ILE A 188 0.30 30.25 26.58
C ILE A 188 -0.86 31.23 26.41
N ALA A 189 -1.89 31.12 27.24
CA ALA A 189 -3.07 31.99 27.20
C ALA A 189 -2.78 33.41 27.74
N ALA A 190 -1.86 33.55 28.70
CA ALA A 190 -1.50 34.81 29.34
C ALA A 190 -1.06 35.87 28.32
N ASP A 191 -1.62 37.08 28.41
CA ASP A 191 -1.24 38.22 27.57
C ASP A 191 0.14 38.79 27.95
N ALA A 192 0.62 39.77 27.17
CA ALA A 192 1.96 40.33 27.40
C ALA A 192 2.10 40.97 28.79
N GLU A 193 1.02 41.54 29.32
CA GLU A 193 0.97 42.19 30.63
C GLU A 193 1.00 41.15 31.77
N ALA A 194 0.22 40.07 31.66
CA ALA A 194 0.26 38.97 32.61
C ALA A 194 1.64 38.29 32.61
N LEU A 195 2.28 38.15 31.45
CA LEU A 195 3.61 37.55 31.36
C LEU A 195 4.71 38.41 31.99
N THR A 196 4.62 39.75 31.89
CA THR A 196 5.59 40.64 32.53
C THR A 196 5.46 40.70 34.05
N ALA A 197 4.32 40.26 34.61
CA ALA A 197 4.15 40.09 36.04
C ALA A 197 5.02 38.96 36.63
N VAL A 198 5.59 38.07 35.80
CA VAL A 198 6.46 36.98 36.26
C VAL A 198 7.90 37.47 36.48
N PRO A 199 8.47 37.36 37.69
CA PRO A 199 9.81 37.84 37.98
C PRO A 199 10.88 37.27 37.03
N GLY A 200 11.54 38.16 36.27
CA GLY A 200 12.57 37.80 35.30
C GLY A 200 12.08 37.65 33.85
N ILE A 201 10.80 37.93 33.58
CA ILE A 201 10.21 38.11 32.25
C ILE A 201 9.96 39.61 32.06
N GLY A 202 10.77 40.27 31.24
CA GLY A 202 10.54 41.67 30.84
C GLY A 202 9.77 41.76 29.51
N ASP A 203 9.40 42.98 29.10
CA ASP A 203 8.55 43.23 27.92
C ASP A 203 9.03 42.51 26.67
N ALA A 204 10.33 42.62 26.34
CA ALA A 204 10.90 41.96 25.17
C ALA A 204 10.83 40.42 25.22
N VAL A 205 10.82 39.82 26.41
CA VAL A 205 10.68 38.37 26.60
C VAL A 205 9.20 37.99 26.56
N ALA A 206 8.31 38.76 27.19
CA ALA A 206 6.87 38.54 27.13
C ALA A 206 6.33 38.66 25.69
N GLU A 207 6.77 39.67 24.94
CA GLU A 207 6.43 39.80 23.51
C GLU A 207 6.98 38.65 22.69
N SER A 208 8.19 38.17 22.96
CA SER A 208 8.77 37.00 22.28
C SER A 208 8.00 35.72 22.57
N ILE A 209 7.52 35.54 23.81
CA ILE A 209 6.66 34.42 24.21
C ILE A 209 5.32 34.54 23.50
N ARG A 210 4.62 35.68 23.61
CA ARG A 210 3.34 35.93 22.93
C ARG A 210 3.45 35.71 21.44
N TRP A 211 4.49 36.24 20.82
CA TRP A 211 4.75 36.02 19.40
C TRP A 211 4.91 34.54 19.05
N ALA A 212 5.54 33.74 19.92
CA ALA A 212 5.77 32.32 19.69
C ALA A 212 4.54 31.43 19.94
N VAL A 213 3.59 31.86 20.79
CA VAL A 213 2.48 31.01 21.26
C VAL A 213 1.09 31.55 20.91
N ARG A 214 0.99 32.74 20.32
CA ARG A 214 -0.30 33.34 19.96
C ARG A 214 -0.96 32.54 18.84
N GLU A 215 -1.88 31.67 19.22
CA GLU A 215 -2.90 31.14 18.33
C GLU A 215 -3.98 32.21 18.09
N ILE A 216 -4.43 32.36 16.84
CA ILE A 216 -5.63 33.12 16.50
C ILE A 216 -6.81 32.13 16.53
N PRO A 217 -8.00 32.50 17.04
CA PRO A 217 -8.95 31.50 17.55
C PRO A 217 -9.57 30.55 16.52
N THR A 218 -9.86 29.33 17.00
CA THR A 218 -10.73 28.22 16.51
C THR A 218 -10.14 27.34 15.40
N GLY A 219 -9.66 26.08 15.58
CA GLY A 219 -9.94 25.00 16.55
C GLY A 219 -11.10 24.13 16.01
N ILE A 220 -10.98 22.87 15.56
CA ILE A 220 -10.31 21.67 16.10
C ILE A 220 -10.09 20.66 14.94
N TYR A 221 -8.85 20.17 14.72
CA TYR A 221 -8.49 18.74 14.56
C TYR A 221 -7.00 18.58 14.19
N SER A 222 -6.28 17.83 15.02
CA SER A 222 -4.99 17.18 14.77
C SER A 222 -5.22 15.67 14.95
N PRO A 223 -4.56 14.77 14.21
CA PRO A 223 -3.27 14.30 14.71
C PRO A 223 -2.17 14.13 13.64
N THR A 224 -1.00 14.65 14.00
CA THR A 224 0.40 14.31 13.69
C THR A 224 0.74 13.04 12.89
N PHE A 225 1.75 13.14 12.01
CA PHE A 225 2.85 12.16 11.82
C PHE A 225 4.09 12.84 11.19
N PRO A 226 5.30 12.23 11.27
CA PRO A 226 6.55 12.91 11.57
C PRO A 226 7.33 13.37 10.34
N SER A 227 8.27 14.28 10.63
CA SER A 227 9.28 14.86 9.73
C SER A 227 10.07 13.83 8.92
N TRP A 228 10.21 14.09 7.62
CA TRP A 228 11.38 13.66 6.86
C TRP A 228 11.97 14.85 6.11
N SER A 229 13.22 15.14 6.45
CA SER A 229 14.08 16.17 5.90
C SER A 229 14.62 15.78 4.52
N ARG A 230 14.70 16.78 3.64
CA ARG A 230 15.44 16.80 2.37
C ARG A 230 16.85 16.20 2.48
N THR A 231 17.21 15.45 1.42
CA THR A 231 18.57 15.27 0.91
C THR A 231 19.56 14.66 1.89
N MET A 232 19.51 13.34 2.02
CA MET A 232 20.77 12.62 1.86
C MET A 232 21.15 12.74 0.39
N ALA A 233 22.41 13.05 0.09
CA ALA A 233 22.95 12.79 -1.24
C ALA A 233 22.55 11.34 -1.58
N GLN A 234 21.65 11.15 -2.55
CA GLN A 234 21.42 9.82 -3.08
C GLN A 234 22.74 9.43 -3.69
N GLY A 235 23.48 8.55 -3.02
CA GLY A 235 24.50 7.77 -3.72
C GLY A 235 23.81 7.25 -4.98
N ALA A 236 24.43 7.50 -6.13
CA ALA A 236 24.02 6.93 -7.41
C ALA A 236 23.69 5.45 -7.16
N ILE A 237 22.51 4.97 -7.59
CA ILE A 237 22.15 3.57 -7.48
C ILE A 237 23.21 2.80 -8.28
N LYS A 238 24.08 2.06 -7.60
CA LYS A 238 25.19 1.36 -8.26
C LYS A 238 24.76 -0.02 -8.71
N LYS A 239 23.86 -0.65 -7.96
CA LYS A 239 23.39 -2.01 -8.22
C LYS A 239 21.91 -2.17 -7.89
N VAL A 240 21.18 -2.87 -8.76
CA VAL A 240 19.73 -3.10 -8.65
C VAL A 240 19.39 -4.57 -8.88
N VAL A 241 18.45 -5.11 -8.09
CA VAL A 241 17.86 -6.44 -8.36
C VAL A 241 16.54 -6.28 -9.09
N LEU A 242 16.45 -6.80 -10.31
CA LEU A 242 15.26 -6.76 -11.16
C LEU A 242 14.48 -8.07 -11.06
N ALA A 243 13.19 -7.98 -10.70
CA ALA A 243 12.23 -9.05 -10.92
C ALA A 243 12.06 -9.29 -12.43
N TYR A 244 12.57 -10.41 -12.93
CA TYR A 244 12.77 -10.67 -14.35
C TYR A 244 12.02 -11.93 -14.80
N SER A 245 11.15 -11.79 -15.82
CA SER A 245 10.38 -12.90 -16.38
C SER A 245 10.90 -13.37 -17.74
N GLY A 246 11.81 -12.61 -18.38
CA GLY A 246 12.22 -12.88 -19.75
C GLY A 246 11.21 -12.45 -20.82
N GLY A 247 10.06 -11.89 -20.41
CA GLY A 247 9.11 -11.24 -21.30
C GLY A 247 9.57 -9.86 -21.77
N LEU A 248 8.92 -9.35 -22.83
CA LEU A 248 9.22 -8.06 -23.48
C LEU A 248 9.48 -6.93 -22.48
N ASP A 249 8.53 -6.70 -21.57
CA ASP A 249 8.56 -5.59 -20.63
C ASP A 249 9.80 -5.66 -19.72
N THR A 250 10.05 -6.82 -19.09
CA THR A 250 11.21 -6.98 -18.21
C THR A 250 12.56 -6.97 -18.94
N SER A 251 12.61 -7.42 -20.20
CA SER A 251 13.82 -7.31 -21.04
C SER A 251 14.11 -5.86 -21.44
N VAL A 252 13.08 -5.07 -21.72
CA VAL A 252 13.22 -3.63 -21.95
C VAL A 252 13.65 -2.91 -20.68
N ILE A 253 13.05 -3.24 -19.53
CA ILE A 253 13.45 -2.68 -18.22
C ILE A 253 14.92 -2.95 -17.91
N LEU A 254 15.37 -4.19 -18.12
CA LEU A 254 16.77 -4.57 -17.91
C LEU A 254 17.71 -3.65 -18.69
N LYS A 255 17.46 -3.48 -19.99
CA LYS A 255 18.29 -2.61 -20.84
C LYS A 255 18.19 -1.14 -20.44
N TRP A 256 16.99 -0.68 -20.11
CA TRP A 256 16.74 0.69 -19.66
C TRP A 256 17.46 1.02 -18.35
N LEU A 257 17.50 0.09 -17.37
CA LEU A 257 18.26 0.26 -16.12
C LEU A 257 19.78 0.37 -16.38
N GLN A 258 20.29 -0.37 -17.36
CA GLN A 258 21.70 -0.26 -17.76
C GLN A 258 22.01 1.09 -18.44
N GLU A 259 21.09 1.61 -19.26
CA GLU A 259 21.28 2.87 -20.01
C GLU A 259 21.04 4.12 -19.16
N GLU A 260 19.89 4.21 -18.48
CA GLU A 260 19.47 5.43 -17.77
C GLU A 260 20.10 5.57 -16.39
N TYR A 261 20.19 4.46 -15.65
CA TYR A 261 20.78 4.47 -14.31
C TYR A 261 22.28 4.17 -14.32
N GLY A 262 22.82 3.62 -15.42
CA GLY A 262 24.23 3.24 -15.51
C GLY A 262 24.66 2.23 -14.43
N CYS A 263 23.70 1.45 -13.91
CA CYS A 263 23.88 0.60 -12.75
C CYS A 263 24.10 -0.87 -13.14
N GLU A 264 24.71 -1.64 -12.25
CA GLU A 264 24.80 -3.09 -12.38
C GLU A 264 23.41 -3.70 -12.10
N VAL A 265 22.91 -4.50 -13.04
CA VAL A 265 21.62 -5.19 -12.89
C VAL A 265 21.86 -6.64 -12.52
N VAL A 266 21.26 -7.08 -11.42
CA VAL A 266 21.08 -8.48 -11.04
C VAL A 266 19.67 -8.88 -11.47
N THR A 267 19.50 -10.03 -12.12
CA THR A 267 18.16 -10.51 -12.49
C THR A 267 17.73 -11.66 -11.59
N PHE A 268 16.47 -11.63 -11.16
CA PHE A 268 15.85 -12.69 -10.39
C PHE A 268 14.58 -13.18 -11.06
N THR A 269 14.52 -14.49 -11.32
CA THR A 269 13.34 -15.20 -11.81
C THR A 269 12.89 -16.21 -10.75
N ALA A 270 11.66 -16.07 -10.27
CA ALA A 270 11.08 -17.02 -9.32
C ALA A 270 10.41 -18.17 -10.09
N ASP A 271 10.86 -19.41 -9.93
CA ASP A 271 10.05 -20.57 -10.32
C ASP A 271 9.06 -20.85 -9.19
N ILE A 272 7.81 -20.49 -9.46
CA ILE A 272 6.66 -20.73 -8.59
C ILE A 272 5.63 -21.59 -9.32
N GLY A 273 6.06 -22.40 -10.30
CA GLY A 273 5.23 -23.38 -11.00
C GLY A 273 4.58 -22.89 -12.30
N GLN A 274 5.11 -21.84 -12.92
CA GLN A 274 4.62 -21.29 -14.18
C GLN A 274 4.98 -22.13 -15.43
N GLY A 275 5.96 -23.03 -15.36
CA GLY A 275 6.33 -23.93 -16.47
C GLY A 275 7.49 -23.42 -17.36
N GLU A 276 7.38 -23.61 -18.68
CA GLU A 276 8.47 -23.58 -19.68
C GLU A 276 9.18 -22.21 -19.88
N GLU A 277 8.82 -21.17 -19.13
CA GLU A 277 9.36 -19.81 -19.30
C GLU A 277 10.74 -19.56 -18.63
N LEU A 278 11.26 -20.53 -17.87
CA LEU A 278 12.45 -20.34 -17.02
C LEU A 278 13.78 -20.33 -17.79
N GLU A 279 14.02 -21.31 -18.67
CA GLU A 279 15.29 -21.43 -19.40
C GLU A 279 15.54 -20.27 -20.40
N PRO A 280 14.53 -19.80 -21.16
CA PRO A 280 14.71 -18.63 -22.03
C PRO A 280 15.10 -17.36 -21.28
N ALA A 281 14.65 -17.18 -20.03
CA ALA A 281 14.99 -16.03 -19.21
C ALA A 281 16.50 -15.96 -18.94
N ARG A 282 17.13 -17.09 -18.59
CA ARG A 282 18.60 -17.15 -18.36
C ARG A 282 19.38 -16.74 -19.61
N ALA A 283 19.01 -17.29 -20.76
CA ALA A 283 19.68 -17.02 -22.02
C ALA A 283 19.57 -15.53 -22.40
N LYS A 284 18.38 -14.93 -22.27
CA LYS A 284 18.15 -13.50 -22.54
C LYS A 284 18.93 -12.58 -21.58
N ALA A 285 18.92 -12.88 -20.28
CA ALA A 285 19.68 -12.10 -19.30
C ALA A 285 21.19 -12.17 -19.56
N THR A 286 21.71 -13.36 -19.90
CA THR A 286 23.12 -13.56 -20.27
C THR A 286 23.48 -12.76 -21.52
N ALA A 287 22.65 -12.82 -22.56
CA ALA A 287 22.86 -12.06 -23.80
C ALA A 287 22.82 -10.54 -23.56
N ALA A 288 22.06 -10.08 -22.56
CA ALA A 288 22.01 -8.68 -22.14
C ALA A 288 23.19 -8.26 -21.22
N GLY A 289 24.17 -9.14 -20.98
CA GLY A 289 25.39 -8.83 -20.23
C GLY A 289 25.21 -8.84 -18.70
N VAL A 290 24.15 -9.47 -18.19
CA VAL A 290 23.95 -9.65 -16.75
C VAL A 290 24.97 -10.64 -16.18
N LYS A 291 25.65 -10.26 -15.09
CA LYS A 291 26.66 -11.13 -14.43
C LYS A 291 26.05 -12.06 -13.39
N GLU A 292 25.04 -11.59 -12.66
CA GLU A 292 24.40 -12.32 -11.56
C GLU A 292 22.94 -12.62 -11.94
N ILE A 293 22.65 -13.89 -12.21
CA ILE A 293 21.36 -14.37 -12.69
C ILE A 293 20.83 -15.45 -11.73
N TYR A 294 19.83 -15.08 -10.95
CA TYR A 294 19.14 -15.95 -10.01
C TYR A 294 17.89 -16.54 -10.68
N ILE A 295 17.77 -17.86 -10.64
CA ILE A 295 16.56 -18.59 -11.01
C ILE A 295 16.34 -19.60 -9.91
N ASP A 296 15.44 -19.29 -9.00
CA ASP A 296 15.27 -20.04 -7.77
C ASP A 296 13.95 -20.81 -7.82
N ASP A 297 14.01 -22.11 -7.51
CA ASP A 297 12.82 -22.93 -7.28
C ASP A 297 12.22 -22.63 -5.91
N LEU A 298 11.09 -21.93 -5.94
CA LEU A 298 10.34 -21.50 -4.77
C LEU A 298 8.98 -22.20 -4.66
N ARG A 299 8.74 -23.27 -5.43
CA ARG A 299 7.43 -23.95 -5.48
C ARG A 299 7.01 -24.50 -4.12
N GLU A 300 7.93 -25.14 -3.41
CA GLU A 300 7.65 -25.70 -2.08
C GLU A 300 7.37 -24.60 -1.05
N GLU A 301 8.19 -23.56 -1.01
CA GLU A 301 7.98 -22.41 -0.12
C GLU A 301 6.66 -21.70 -0.45
N PHE A 302 6.34 -21.53 -1.74
CA PHE A 302 5.11 -20.91 -2.19
C PHE A 302 3.88 -21.63 -1.65
N VAL A 303 3.83 -22.96 -1.78
CA VAL A 303 2.65 -23.68 -1.31
C VAL A 303 2.64 -23.79 0.21
N ARG A 304 3.76 -24.17 0.83
CA ARG A 304 3.85 -24.40 2.28
C ARG A 304 3.63 -23.14 3.11
N ASP A 305 4.26 -22.03 2.71
CA ASP A 305 4.38 -20.84 3.57
C ASP A 305 3.46 -19.69 3.13
N PHE A 306 2.81 -19.79 1.97
CA PHE A 306 1.90 -18.76 1.46
C PHE A 306 0.52 -19.32 1.11
N VAL A 307 0.42 -20.31 0.20
CA VAL A 307 -0.88 -20.86 -0.22
C VAL A 307 -1.57 -21.56 0.95
N PHE A 308 -0.93 -22.51 1.63
CA PHE A 308 -1.54 -23.25 2.73
C PHE A 308 -2.00 -22.34 3.89
N PRO A 309 -1.19 -21.40 4.41
CA PRO A 309 -1.66 -20.46 5.42
C PRO A 309 -2.87 -19.61 4.99
N MET A 310 -2.92 -19.19 3.71
CA MET A 310 -4.07 -18.49 3.14
C MET A 310 -5.31 -19.40 3.03
N PHE A 311 -5.11 -20.67 2.68
CA PHE A 311 -6.18 -21.66 2.54
C PHE A 311 -6.73 -22.13 3.88
N ARG A 312 -5.90 -22.22 4.92
CA ARG A 312 -6.36 -22.36 6.31
C ARG A 312 -7.33 -21.26 6.67
N ALA A 313 -7.19 -20.04 6.13
CA ALA A 313 -8.13 -18.94 6.34
C ALA A 313 -9.45 -19.07 5.55
N ASN A 314 -9.56 -20.05 4.65
CA ASN A 314 -10.59 -20.14 3.62
C ASN A 314 -10.67 -18.87 2.74
N ALA A 315 -9.57 -18.15 2.50
CA ALA A 315 -9.62 -16.82 1.90
C ALA A 315 -10.19 -16.84 0.46
N ILE A 316 -11.26 -16.06 0.23
CA ILE A 316 -11.85 -15.81 -1.07
C ILE A 316 -12.15 -14.30 -1.18
N TYR A 317 -11.65 -13.65 -2.22
CA TYR A 317 -11.91 -12.24 -2.48
C TYR A 317 -13.20 -12.04 -3.27
N GLU A 318 -14.05 -11.14 -2.78
CA GLU A 318 -15.36 -10.82 -3.35
C GLU A 318 -16.26 -12.05 -3.64
N GLY A 319 -16.04 -13.14 -2.89
CA GLY A 319 -16.83 -14.38 -2.99
C GLY A 319 -16.43 -15.34 -4.10
N GLU A 320 -15.49 -14.95 -4.98
CA GLU A 320 -15.12 -15.75 -6.17
C GLU A 320 -13.60 -15.96 -6.32
N TYR A 321 -12.78 -14.93 -6.10
CA TYR A 321 -11.35 -14.98 -6.46
C TYR A 321 -10.47 -15.64 -5.39
N LEU A 322 -9.72 -16.68 -5.78
CA LEU A 322 -8.81 -17.44 -4.92
C LEU A 322 -7.39 -16.87 -4.80
N LEU A 323 -7.22 -15.58 -5.13
CA LEU A 323 -6.04 -14.78 -4.75
C LEU A 323 -4.70 -15.22 -5.39
N GLY A 324 -4.71 -16.08 -6.42
CA GLY A 324 -3.50 -16.75 -6.92
C GLY A 324 -2.35 -15.83 -7.34
N THR A 325 -2.63 -14.71 -8.00
CA THR A 325 -1.61 -13.71 -8.35
C THR A 325 -1.18 -12.93 -7.11
N SER A 326 -2.15 -12.53 -6.29
CA SER A 326 -1.88 -11.70 -5.12
C SER A 326 -0.99 -12.37 -4.07
N ILE A 327 -1.15 -13.68 -3.88
CA ILE A 327 -0.40 -14.45 -2.88
C ILE A 327 1.02 -14.81 -3.34
N ALA A 328 1.28 -14.84 -4.64
CA ALA A 328 2.62 -15.04 -5.19
C ALA A 328 3.55 -13.84 -4.95
N ARG A 329 3.03 -12.62 -5.05
CA ARG A 329 3.84 -11.39 -4.98
C ARG A 329 4.63 -11.20 -3.68
N PRO A 330 4.10 -11.49 -2.47
CA PRO A 330 4.89 -11.35 -1.26
C PRO A 330 6.07 -12.32 -1.18
N LEU A 331 6.00 -13.52 -1.77
CA LEU A 331 7.14 -14.44 -1.86
C LEU A 331 8.22 -13.91 -2.81
N ILE A 332 7.82 -13.46 -4.01
CA ILE A 332 8.75 -12.88 -4.98
C ILE A 332 9.40 -11.63 -4.37
N GLY A 333 8.61 -10.76 -3.73
CA GLY A 333 9.10 -9.57 -3.02
C GLY A 333 10.06 -9.91 -1.89
N LYS A 334 9.78 -10.96 -1.10
CA LYS A 334 10.69 -11.46 -0.06
C LYS A 334 12.03 -11.87 -0.66
N ARG A 335 12.02 -12.71 -1.69
CA ARG A 335 13.27 -13.19 -2.30
C ARG A 335 14.05 -12.07 -3.00
N LEU A 336 13.38 -11.08 -3.60
CA LEU A 336 14.04 -9.88 -4.14
C LEU A 336 14.84 -9.13 -3.09
N ILE A 337 14.28 -8.94 -1.89
CA ILE A 337 14.96 -8.25 -0.79
C ILE A 337 16.13 -9.09 -0.24
N GLU A 338 15.97 -10.41 -0.15
CA GLU A 338 17.05 -11.32 0.25
C GLU A 338 18.22 -11.23 -0.74
N ILE A 339 17.96 -11.30 -2.05
CA ILE A 339 19.00 -11.17 -3.09
C ILE A 339 19.63 -9.78 -3.05
N ALA A 340 18.85 -8.72 -2.80
CA ALA A 340 19.42 -7.38 -2.64
C ALA A 340 20.41 -7.31 -1.47
N ALA A 341 20.11 -7.97 -0.36
CA ALA A 341 21.03 -8.08 0.77
C ALA A 341 22.27 -8.96 0.45
N GLU A 342 22.09 -10.10 -0.23
CA GLU A 342 23.18 -11.00 -0.64
C GLU A 342 24.18 -10.33 -1.59
N THR A 343 23.67 -9.54 -2.54
CA THR A 343 24.46 -8.94 -3.62
C THR A 343 24.93 -7.52 -3.32
N GLY A 344 24.48 -6.95 -2.19
CA GLY A 344 24.77 -5.57 -1.79
C GLY A 344 24.10 -4.53 -2.68
N ALA A 345 22.92 -4.84 -3.25
CA ALA A 345 22.19 -3.93 -4.12
C ALA A 345 21.57 -2.76 -3.34
N ASP A 346 21.61 -1.56 -3.94
CA ASP A 346 21.04 -0.35 -3.35
C ASP A 346 19.52 -0.25 -3.57
N ALA A 347 19.00 -1.01 -4.55
CA ALA A 347 17.64 -0.90 -5.03
C ALA A 347 17.09 -2.24 -5.54
N ILE A 348 15.76 -2.30 -5.63
CA ILE A 348 15.04 -3.31 -6.41
C ILE A 348 14.24 -2.67 -7.55
N SER A 349 13.87 -3.46 -8.55
CA SER A 349 13.00 -3.03 -9.64
C SER A 349 12.02 -4.13 -10.05
N HIS A 350 10.85 -3.74 -10.57
CA HIS A 350 9.80 -4.65 -11.02
C HIS A 350 9.08 -4.14 -12.28
N GLY A 351 8.48 -5.06 -13.02
CA GLY A 351 7.71 -4.77 -14.25
C GLY A 351 6.23 -4.43 -14.06
N ALA A 352 5.72 -4.34 -12.83
CA ALA A 352 4.30 -4.06 -12.60
C ALA A 352 3.89 -2.65 -13.11
N THR A 353 2.73 -2.57 -13.78
CA THR A 353 2.22 -1.31 -14.34
C THR A 353 1.62 -0.40 -13.26
N GLY A 354 1.54 0.90 -13.55
CA GLY A 354 0.94 1.91 -12.66
C GLY A 354 -0.57 1.77 -12.42
N LYS A 355 -1.26 0.86 -13.13
CA LYS A 355 -2.71 0.62 -12.99
C LYS A 355 -3.04 -0.70 -12.30
N GLY A 356 -2.04 -1.55 -12.05
CA GLY A 356 -2.20 -2.86 -11.44
C GLY A 356 -2.09 -2.81 -9.92
N ASN A 357 -2.62 -3.84 -9.25
CA ASN A 357 -2.42 -4.04 -7.81
C ASN A 357 -0.99 -4.52 -7.50
N ASP A 358 -0.30 -5.14 -8.46
CA ASP A 358 1.01 -5.77 -8.23
C ASP A 358 2.10 -4.78 -7.83
N GLN A 359 2.07 -3.54 -8.33
CA GLN A 359 2.99 -2.50 -7.86
C GLN A 359 2.87 -2.30 -6.33
N VAL A 360 1.64 -2.28 -5.82
CA VAL A 360 1.37 -2.08 -4.39
C VAL A 360 1.86 -3.28 -3.60
N ARG A 361 1.62 -4.50 -4.11
CA ARG A 361 2.02 -5.75 -3.44
C ARG A 361 3.55 -5.89 -3.35
N PHE A 362 4.27 -5.59 -4.43
CA PHE A 362 5.73 -5.61 -4.43
C PHE A 362 6.30 -4.56 -3.48
N GLU A 363 5.82 -3.32 -3.57
CA GLU A 363 6.39 -2.20 -2.82
C GLU A 363 6.08 -2.26 -1.32
N LEU A 364 4.85 -2.62 -0.95
CA LEU A 364 4.51 -2.83 0.46
C LEU A 364 5.32 -3.97 1.07
N THR A 365 5.53 -5.06 0.31
CA THR A 365 6.40 -6.17 0.74
C THR A 365 7.84 -5.69 0.93
N ALA A 366 8.38 -4.98 -0.06
CA ALA A 366 9.74 -4.45 -0.02
C ALA A 366 9.96 -3.57 1.20
N TYR A 367 9.08 -2.59 1.44
CA TYR A 367 9.20 -1.69 2.59
C TYR A 367 8.95 -2.37 3.93
N ALA A 368 8.14 -3.43 3.98
CA ALA A 368 7.96 -4.20 5.21
C ALA A 368 9.22 -4.99 5.60
N LEU A 369 10.00 -5.46 4.61
CA LEU A 369 11.19 -6.30 4.83
C LEU A 369 12.49 -5.49 4.88
N ASN A 370 12.57 -4.40 4.13
CA ASN A 370 13.67 -3.45 4.14
C ASN A 370 13.13 -2.01 3.94
N PRO A 371 12.87 -1.26 5.03
CA PRO A 371 12.30 0.08 4.95
C PRO A 371 13.14 1.11 4.17
N ASP A 372 14.45 0.87 4.06
CA ASP A 372 15.41 1.79 3.45
C ASP A 372 15.74 1.44 1.99
N ILE A 373 15.21 0.32 1.46
CA ILE A 373 15.45 -0.09 0.07
C ILE A 373 14.89 0.94 -0.91
N LYS A 374 15.66 1.28 -1.94
CA LYS A 374 15.14 2.10 -3.04
C LYS A 374 14.37 1.21 -4.02
N ILE A 375 13.29 1.73 -4.58
CA ILE A 375 12.50 1.02 -5.58
C ILE A 375 12.51 1.84 -6.86
N ILE A 376 12.93 1.21 -7.95
CA ILE A 376 12.81 1.77 -9.30
C ILE A 376 11.63 1.11 -9.97
N ALA A 377 10.62 1.91 -10.35
CA ALA A 377 9.38 1.42 -10.96
C ALA A 377 9.23 2.04 -12.36
N PRO A 378 9.81 1.43 -13.42
CA PRO A 378 9.96 2.05 -14.73
C PRO A 378 8.65 2.56 -15.32
N TRP A 379 7.54 1.83 -15.17
CA TRP A 379 6.21 2.25 -15.63
C TRP A 379 5.67 3.57 -15.05
N ARG A 380 6.29 4.10 -14.00
CA ARG A 380 5.97 5.40 -13.41
C ARG A 380 7.02 6.48 -13.70
N GLU A 381 8.13 6.11 -14.35
CA GLU A 381 9.28 6.98 -14.60
C GLU A 381 9.53 7.22 -16.09
N TRP A 382 9.34 6.20 -16.94
CA TRP A 382 9.67 6.26 -18.36
C TRP A 382 8.52 6.74 -19.26
N ASP A 383 8.82 7.03 -20.53
CA ASP A 383 7.85 7.41 -21.57
C ASP A 383 7.41 6.25 -22.48
N LEU A 384 7.82 5.00 -22.16
CA LEU A 384 7.53 3.78 -22.91
C LEU A 384 6.14 3.21 -22.58
N LEU A 385 5.12 4.07 -22.63
CA LEU A 385 3.76 3.79 -22.11
C LEU A 385 2.88 2.89 -22.98
N SER A 386 3.44 2.21 -23.99
CA SER A 386 2.68 1.35 -24.91
C SER A 386 3.52 0.18 -25.39
N ARG A 387 2.87 -0.94 -25.70
CA ARG A 387 3.53 -2.12 -26.27
C ARG A 387 4.29 -1.80 -27.56
N GLU A 388 3.75 -0.96 -28.43
CA GLU A 388 4.41 -0.53 -29.68
C GLU A 388 5.75 0.16 -29.37
N LYS A 389 5.74 1.16 -28.49
CA LYS A 389 6.98 1.81 -28.02
C LYS A 389 7.98 0.83 -27.40
N LEU A 390 7.52 -0.18 -26.66
CA LEU A 390 8.39 -1.22 -26.12
C LEU A 390 9.02 -2.08 -27.22
N MET A 391 8.25 -2.43 -28.26
CA MET A 391 8.75 -3.16 -29.42
C MET A 391 9.78 -2.33 -30.20
N ASP A 392 9.53 -1.04 -30.41
CA ASP A 392 10.46 -0.13 -31.10
C ASP A 392 11.76 0.05 -30.31
N TYR A 393 11.64 0.20 -28.99
CA TYR A 393 12.79 0.23 -28.09
C TYR A 393 13.57 -1.09 -28.16
N ALA A 394 12.88 -2.23 -28.09
CA ALA A 394 13.52 -3.54 -28.20
C ALA A 394 14.25 -3.71 -29.54
N ALA A 395 13.61 -3.38 -30.66
CA ALA A 395 14.18 -3.50 -32.00
C ALA A 395 15.43 -2.62 -32.19
N SER A 396 15.36 -1.37 -31.76
CA SER A 396 16.48 -0.41 -31.88
C SER A 396 17.69 -0.74 -30.98
N ARG A 397 17.51 -1.58 -29.95
CA ARG A 397 18.59 -2.07 -29.07
C ARG A 397 18.96 -3.55 -29.31
N GLY A 398 18.38 -4.19 -30.32
CA GLY A 398 18.64 -5.60 -30.63
C GLY A 398 18.17 -6.58 -29.55
N ILE A 399 17.16 -6.21 -28.75
CA ILE A 399 16.56 -7.10 -27.76
C ILE A 399 15.69 -8.12 -28.49
N ALA A 400 16.01 -9.40 -28.36
CA ALA A 400 15.24 -10.47 -28.98
C ALA A 400 13.85 -10.56 -28.34
N VAL A 401 12.80 -10.34 -29.14
CA VAL A 401 11.40 -10.51 -28.74
C VAL A 401 10.86 -11.77 -29.40
N GLU A 402 10.33 -12.69 -28.60
CA GLU A 402 9.60 -13.85 -29.12
C GLU A 402 8.28 -13.38 -29.74
N MET A 403 8.18 -13.56 -31.06
CA MET A 403 6.89 -13.54 -31.76
C MET A 403 6.35 -14.97 -31.80
N LYS A 404 5.03 -15.15 -31.65
CA LYS A 404 4.41 -16.46 -31.87
C LYS A 404 4.73 -16.95 -33.30
N ARG A 405 4.83 -18.28 -33.45
CA ARG A 405 5.19 -18.97 -34.72
C ARG A 405 4.28 -18.63 -35.91
N ASP A 406 3.10 -18.08 -35.67
CA ASP A 406 2.09 -17.72 -36.67
C ASP A 406 1.99 -16.20 -36.92
N GLY A 407 2.82 -15.39 -36.27
CA GLY A 407 2.78 -13.92 -36.38
C GLY A 407 1.56 -13.28 -35.69
N THR A 408 0.72 -14.03 -34.96
CA THR A 408 -0.44 -13.48 -34.28
C THR A 408 -0.13 -13.15 -32.81
N LYS A 409 -0.74 -12.09 -32.28
CA LYS A 409 -0.60 -11.71 -30.87
C LYS A 409 -1.37 -12.73 -30.01
N SER A 410 -0.86 -13.05 -28.83
CA SER A 410 -1.77 -13.58 -27.80
C SER A 410 -2.79 -12.49 -27.49
N PRO A 411 -4.10 -12.76 -27.62
CA PRO A 411 -5.12 -11.75 -27.34
C PRO A 411 -5.31 -11.52 -25.84
N TYR A 412 -4.48 -12.09 -24.96
CA TYR A 412 -4.62 -11.91 -23.50
C TYR A 412 -3.25 -11.74 -22.84
N SER A 413 -3.21 -10.91 -21.81
CA SER A 413 -2.14 -10.88 -20.81
C SER A 413 -2.37 -12.05 -19.84
N MET A 414 -1.30 -12.76 -19.48
CA MET A 414 -1.38 -13.96 -18.64
C MET A 414 -0.34 -13.91 -17.53
N ASP A 415 -0.71 -14.40 -16.36
CA ASP A 415 0.17 -14.58 -15.23
C ASP A 415 -0.13 -15.93 -14.59
N ALA A 416 0.86 -16.82 -14.64
CA ALA A 416 0.76 -18.21 -14.21
C ALA A 416 1.65 -18.46 -12.99
N ASN A 417 1.18 -19.29 -12.09
CA ASN A 417 1.94 -19.88 -11.00
C ASN A 417 1.25 -21.18 -10.57
N LEU A 418 1.83 -21.93 -9.64
CA LEU A 418 1.33 -23.23 -9.24
C LEU A 418 -0.10 -23.22 -8.69
N LEU A 419 -0.59 -22.09 -8.17
CA LEU A 419 -1.97 -21.99 -7.70
C LEU A 419 -2.94 -21.71 -8.83
N HIS A 420 -2.60 -20.84 -9.78
CA HIS A 420 -3.53 -20.43 -10.84
C HIS A 420 -2.89 -19.92 -12.13
N ILE A 421 -3.72 -19.71 -13.14
CA ILE A 421 -3.46 -18.77 -14.24
C ILE A 421 -4.53 -17.68 -14.21
N SER A 422 -4.13 -16.41 -14.37
CA SER A 422 -5.03 -15.30 -14.65
C SER A 422 -4.90 -14.80 -16.08
N TYR A 423 -6.01 -14.32 -16.64
CA TYR A 423 -6.15 -13.76 -17.97
C TYR A 423 -6.83 -12.39 -17.91
N GLU A 424 -6.25 -11.40 -18.59
CA GLU A 424 -6.81 -10.05 -18.66
C GLU A 424 -6.46 -9.33 -19.98
N GLY A 425 -7.19 -8.24 -20.27
CA GLY A 425 -6.92 -7.34 -21.39
C GLY A 425 -7.59 -7.74 -22.72
N TYR A 426 -7.48 -6.83 -23.70
CA TYR A 426 -8.03 -6.96 -25.06
C TYR A 426 -9.53 -7.33 -25.06
N ASP A 427 -9.93 -8.46 -25.65
CA ASP A 427 -11.31 -8.87 -25.82
C ASP A 427 -12.04 -9.03 -24.47
N LEU A 428 -11.31 -9.34 -23.39
CA LEU A 428 -11.88 -9.42 -22.03
C LEU A 428 -12.20 -8.04 -21.43
N GLU A 429 -11.73 -6.94 -22.01
CA GLU A 429 -12.06 -5.59 -21.52
C GLU A 429 -13.54 -5.25 -21.73
N ASP A 430 -14.20 -5.89 -22.70
CA ASP A 430 -15.65 -5.87 -22.82
C ASP A 430 -16.25 -7.03 -22.01
N PRO A 431 -16.93 -6.77 -20.88
CA PRO A 431 -17.53 -7.83 -20.06
C PRO A 431 -18.69 -8.57 -20.75
N TRP A 432 -19.13 -8.14 -21.93
CA TRP A 432 -20.14 -8.82 -22.73
C TRP A 432 -19.56 -9.86 -23.71
N VAL A 433 -18.24 -9.85 -23.93
CA VAL A 433 -17.56 -10.82 -24.79
C VAL A 433 -17.25 -12.10 -24.01
N GLU A 434 -17.71 -13.25 -24.50
CA GLU A 434 -17.41 -14.55 -23.89
C GLU A 434 -15.91 -14.89 -24.04
N PRO A 435 -15.24 -15.44 -23.00
CA PRO A 435 -13.86 -15.84 -23.12
C PRO A 435 -13.66 -16.95 -24.17
N GLY A 436 -12.71 -16.76 -25.08
CA GLY A 436 -12.40 -17.75 -26.13
C GLY A 436 -11.96 -19.10 -25.56
N ALA A 437 -12.35 -20.20 -26.22
CA ALA A 437 -12.04 -21.55 -25.76
C ALA A 437 -10.52 -21.83 -25.69
N ASP A 438 -9.73 -21.19 -26.55
CA ASP A 438 -8.26 -21.28 -26.64
C ASP A 438 -7.53 -20.46 -25.56
N MET A 439 -8.26 -19.64 -24.80
CA MET A 439 -7.71 -18.90 -23.66
C MET A 439 -7.34 -19.83 -22.52
N TRP A 440 -8.23 -20.78 -22.19
CA TRP A 440 -8.07 -21.71 -21.09
C TRP A 440 -6.99 -22.75 -21.40
N ARG A 441 -5.92 -22.77 -20.60
CA ARG A 441 -4.71 -23.58 -20.87
C ARG A 441 -4.61 -24.81 -19.99
N TRP A 442 -5.13 -24.75 -18.78
CA TRP A 442 -4.94 -25.80 -17.78
C TRP A 442 -6.11 -26.76 -17.69
N SER A 443 -7.32 -26.25 -17.87
CA SER A 443 -8.55 -27.01 -17.74
C SER A 443 -9.18 -27.28 -19.10
N VAL A 444 -9.76 -28.46 -19.28
CA VAL A 444 -10.70 -28.71 -20.38
C VAL A 444 -12.02 -27.98 -20.13
N ALA A 445 -12.82 -27.76 -21.16
CA ALA A 445 -14.17 -27.23 -20.95
C ALA A 445 -15.00 -28.25 -20.14
N PRO A 446 -15.90 -27.82 -19.24
CA PRO A 446 -16.73 -28.74 -18.46
C PRO A 446 -17.51 -29.77 -19.31
N GLU A 447 -17.94 -29.38 -20.52
CA GLU A 447 -18.58 -30.24 -21.50
C GLU A 447 -17.66 -31.35 -22.03
N ASP A 448 -16.37 -31.07 -22.20
CA ASP A 448 -15.34 -31.98 -22.71
C ASP A 448 -14.69 -32.84 -21.61
N ALA A 449 -14.94 -32.53 -20.34
CA ALA A 449 -14.47 -33.31 -19.21
C ALA A 449 -15.08 -34.74 -19.21
N PRO A 450 -14.37 -35.75 -18.64
CA PRO A 450 -14.81 -37.14 -18.64
C PRO A 450 -16.25 -37.35 -18.16
N ASP A 451 -16.97 -38.25 -18.85
CA ASP A 451 -18.34 -38.65 -18.46
C ASP A 451 -18.38 -39.58 -17.24
N GLN A 452 -17.22 -40.13 -16.83
CA GLN A 452 -17.08 -40.88 -15.59
C GLN A 452 -16.52 -39.98 -14.48
N PRO A 453 -17.19 -39.88 -13.32
CA PRO A 453 -16.69 -39.09 -12.21
C PRO A 453 -15.35 -39.61 -11.68
N THR A 454 -14.43 -38.70 -11.40
CA THR A 454 -13.17 -39.03 -10.72
C THR A 454 -13.40 -39.01 -9.21
N LEU A 455 -13.07 -40.10 -8.51
CA LEU A 455 -13.10 -40.17 -7.04
C LEU A 455 -11.68 -40.01 -6.50
N ILE A 456 -11.52 -39.12 -5.52
CA ILE A 456 -10.24 -38.91 -4.83
C ILE A 456 -10.45 -38.76 -3.32
N GLU A 457 -9.45 -39.10 -2.54
CA GLU A 457 -9.36 -38.88 -1.10
C GLU A 457 -8.20 -37.93 -0.76
N LEU A 458 -8.50 -36.84 -0.03
CA LEU A 458 -7.52 -35.87 0.43
C LEU A 458 -7.25 -36.06 1.92
N MET A 459 -5.98 -36.18 2.29
CA MET A 459 -5.54 -36.37 3.67
C MET A 459 -5.11 -35.03 4.27
N PHE A 460 -5.64 -34.69 5.45
CA PHE A 460 -5.36 -33.44 6.15
C PHE A 460 -4.63 -33.67 7.46
N GLU A 461 -3.61 -32.85 7.72
CA GLU A 461 -2.92 -32.74 9.00
C GLU A 461 -2.77 -31.27 9.36
N ARG A 462 -3.31 -30.89 10.52
CA ARG A 462 -3.30 -29.52 11.03
C ARG A 462 -3.75 -28.48 9.99
N GLY A 463 -4.82 -28.79 9.25
CA GLY A 463 -5.38 -27.92 8.21
C GLY A 463 -4.73 -28.03 6.83
N ASP A 464 -3.53 -28.61 6.73
CA ASP A 464 -2.82 -28.73 5.45
C ASP A 464 -3.11 -30.07 4.78
N CYS A 465 -3.26 -30.08 3.46
CA CYS A 465 -3.38 -31.32 2.71
C CYS A 465 -2.00 -31.94 2.50
N VAL A 466 -1.80 -33.14 3.04
CA VAL A 466 -0.51 -33.86 3.07
C VAL A 466 -0.44 -35.03 2.10
N GLY A 467 -1.50 -35.29 1.34
CA GLY A 467 -1.50 -36.32 0.31
C GLY A 467 -2.87 -36.63 -0.30
N ILE A 468 -2.82 -37.45 -1.35
CA ILE A 468 -3.95 -37.80 -2.21
C ILE A 468 -3.99 -39.33 -2.36
N ASP A 469 -5.17 -39.93 -2.22
CA ASP A 469 -5.41 -41.38 -2.41
C ASP A 469 -4.44 -42.28 -1.62
N GLY A 470 -4.14 -41.89 -0.38
CA GLY A 470 -3.24 -42.62 0.52
C GLY A 470 -1.75 -42.39 0.25
N GLN A 471 -1.38 -41.66 -0.81
CA GLN A 471 0.00 -41.29 -1.10
C GLN A 471 0.32 -39.92 -0.49
N ARG A 472 1.30 -39.88 0.42
CA ARG A 472 1.85 -38.63 0.94
C ARG A 472 2.67 -37.91 -0.12
N MET A 473 2.57 -36.60 -0.13
CA MET A 473 3.18 -35.70 -1.12
C MET A 473 3.66 -34.43 -0.43
N SER A 474 4.66 -33.76 -1.00
CA SER A 474 5.02 -32.42 -0.57
C SER A 474 3.92 -31.40 -0.89
N PRO A 475 3.90 -30.21 -0.24
CA PRO A 475 2.95 -29.16 -0.56
C PRO A 475 2.85 -28.83 -2.06
N ALA A 476 3.99 -28.65 -2.75
CA ALA A 476 3.95 -28.35 -4.18
C ALA A 476 3.44 -29.52 -5.02
N GLU A 477 3.81 -30.76 -4.68
CA GLU A 477 3.34 -31.97 -5.36
C GLU A 477 1.82 -32.14 -5.21
N VAL A 478 1.26 -31.90 -4.02
CA VAL A 478 -0.20 -31.94 -3.78
C VAL A 478 -0.92 -30.96 -4.71
N LEU A 479 -0.48 -29.71 -4.76
CA LEU A 479 -1.14 -28.69 -5.56
C LEU A 479 -1.00 -28.96 -7.06
N ALA A 480 0.18 -29.42 -7.50
CA ALA A 480 0.42 -29.82 -8.89
C ALA A 480 -0.49 -30.97 -9.34
N GLU A 481 -0.60 -32.02 -8.52
CA GLU A 481 -1.44 -33.17 -8.83
C GLU A 481 -2.93 -32.81 -8.80
N LEU A 482 -3.35 -31.97 -7.86
CA LEU A 482 -4.71 -31.44 -7.84
C LEU A 482 -5.01 -30.55 -9.07
N ASN A 483 -4.06 -29.78 -9.57
CA ASN A 483 -4.23 -29.04 -10.82
C ASN A 483 -4.39 -29.98 -12.01
N ARG A 484 -3.59 -31.06 -12.08
CA ARG A 484 -3.69 -32.06 -13.15
C ARG A 484 -5.06 -32.74 -13.15
N ILE A 485 -5.50 -33.24 -11.99
CA ILE A 485 -6.78 -33.92 -11.85
C ILE A 485 -7.95 -32.94 -12.08
N GLY A 486 -7.88 -31.75 -11.47
CA GLY A 486 -8.91 -30.73 -11.58
C GLY A 486 -9.06 -30.19 -13.00
N GLY A 487 -7.94 -29.91 -13.67
CA GLY A 487 -7.90 -29.47 -15.06
C GLY A 487 -8.53 -30.49 -16.00
N ALA A 488 -8.20 -31.78 -15.85
CA ALA A 488 -8.81 -32.87 -16.62
C ALA A 488 -10.34 -33.00 -16.38
N ASN A 489 -10.85 -32.55 -15.24
CA ASN A 489 -12.27 -32.55 -14.90
C ASN A 489 -12.96 -31.19 -15.16
N GLY A 490 -12.28 -30.22 -15.79
CA GLY A 490 -12.82 -28.90 -16.11
C GLY A 490 -13.10 -27.99 -14.91
N ILE A 491 -12.42 -28.21 -13.78
CA ILE A 491 -12.67 -27.51 -12.52
C ILE A 491 -11.89 -26.19 -12.43
N GLY A 492 -12.50 -25.18 -11.80
CA GLY A 492 -11.79 -24.00 -11.33
C GLY A 492 -11.65 -22.88 -12.35
N ARG A 493 -12.48 -22.85 -13.40
CA ARG A 493 -12.65 -21.68 -14.25
C ARG A 493 -13.55 -20.65 -13.56
N SER A 494 -13.10 -19.40 -13.53
CA SER A 494 -13.89 -18.26 -13.01
C SER A 494 -13.74 -17.06 -13.94
N ASP A 495 -14.81 -16.28 -14.09
CA ASP A 495 -14.85 -15.02 -14.85
C ASP A 495 -15.56 -13.99 -13.98
N ILE A 496 -14.85 -12.94 -13.59
CA ILE A 496 -15.33 -11.97 -12.61
C ILE A 496 -15.01 -10.54 -13.02
N VAL A 497 -15.81 -9.62 -12.52
CA VAL A 497 -15.49 -8.19 -12.48
C VAL A 497 -15.14 -7.81 -11.04
N GLU A 498 -13.85 -7.65 -10.77
CA GLU A 498 -13.31 -7.39 -9.44
C GLU A 498 -13.05 -5.90 -9.19
N ASN A 499 -12.98 -5.53 -7.90
CA ASN A 499 -12.61 -4.18 -7.46
C ASN A 499 -11.12 -4.11 -7.12
N ARG A 500 -10.33 -3.41 -7.95
CA ARG A 500 -8.91 -3.18 -7.67
C ARG A 500 -8.71 -2.22 -6.51
N TYR A 501 -7.61 -2.39 -5.78
CA TYR A 501 -7.28 -1.54 -4.63
C TYR A 501 -7.07 -0.08 -5.03
N VAL A 502 -6.58 0.14 -6.25
CA VAL A 502 -6.40 1.47 -6.85
C VAL A 502 -7.71 2.16 -7.28
N GLY A 503 -8.87 1.55 -7.00
CA GLY A 503 -10.19 2.18 -7.16
C GLY A 503 -10.89 1.96 -8.50
N MET A 504 -10.34 1.13 -9.39
CA MET A 504 -10.95 0.78 -10.67
C MET A 504 -11.50 -0.65 -10.68
N LYS A 505 -12.51 -0.90 -11.50
CA LYS A 505 -12.96 -2.27 -11.80
C LYS A 505 -12.09 -2.88 -12.89
N SER A 506 -11.92 -4.19 -12.84
CA SER A 506 -11.26 -4.97 -13.88
C SER A 506 -12.02 -6.27 -14.06
N ARG A 507 -12.21 -6.69 -15.31
CA ARG A 507 -12.58 -8.08 -15.58
C ARG A 507 -11.31 -8.93 -15.55
N GLY A 508 -11.39 -10.11 -14.97
CA GLY A 508 -10.33 -11.10 -14.98
C GLY A 508 -10.93 -12.50 -15.07
N CYS A 509 -10.32 -13.34 -15.89
CA CYS A 509 -10.64 -14.76 -15.95
C CYS A 509 -9.52 -15.56 -15.29
N TYR A 510 -9.87 -16.65 -14.60
CA TYR A 510 -8.92 -17.41 -13.78
C TYR A 510 -9.11 -18.92 -13.95
N GLU A 511 -8.00 -19.66 -13.96
CA GLU A 511 -7.97 -21.11 -13.81
C GLU A 511 -7.27 -21.47 -12.50
N THR A 512 -8.03 -21.91 -11.49
CA THR A 512 -7.51 -22.34 -10.18
C THR A 512 -8.00 -23.75 -9.83
N PRO A 513 -7.68 -24.79 -10.63
CA PRO A 513 -8.26 -26.13 -10.48
C PRO A 513 -7.95 -26.75 -9.12
N GLY A 514 -6.67 -26.82 -8.75
CA GLY A 514 -6.25 -27.45 -7.50
C GLY A 514 -6.68 -26.68 -6.27
N GLY A 515 -6.60 -25.34 -6.31
CA GLY A 515 -7.13 -24.48 -5.25
C GLY A 515 -8.65 -24.65 -5.06
N THR A 516 -9.43 -24.76 -6.14
CA THR A 516 -10.89 -24.97 -6.04
C THR A 516 -11.22 -26.28 -5.32
N ILE A 517 -10.49 -27.36 -5.64
CA ILE A 517 -10.63 -28.66 -4.97
C ILE A 517 -10.20 -28.57 -3.51
N LEU A 518 -9.02 -28.01 -3.27
CA LEU A 518 -8.40 -27.93 -1.95
C LEU A 518 -9.27 -27.13 -0.97
N LEU A 519 -9.80 -25.97 -1.39
CA LEU A 519 -10.66 -25.13 -0.55
C LEU A 519 -11.96 -25.86 -0.17
N LYS A 520 -12.59 -26.56 -1.13
CA LYS A 520 -13.81 -27.32 -0.87
C LYS A 520 -13.55 -28.46 0.11
N ALA A 521 -12.43 -29.16 -0.04
CA ALA A 521 -12.01 -30.24 0.85
C ALA A 521 -11.68 -29.73 2.25
N HIS A 522 -10.89 -28.66 2.35
CA HIS A 522 -10.50 -28.05 3.62
C HIS A 522 -11.72 -27.64 4.45
N ARG A 523 -12.66 -26.88 3.87
CA ARG A 523 -13.92 -26.52 4.53
C ARG A 523 -14.73 -27.74 4.95
N ALA A 524 -14.68 -28.83 4.18
CA ALA A 524 -15.35 -30.06 4.53
C ALA A 524 -14.70 -30.75 5.75
N MET A 525 -13.37 -30.71 5.85
CA MET A 525 -12.66 -31.23 7.02
C MET A 525 -13.00 -30.41 8.27
N GLU A 526 -12.92 -29.08 8.18
CA GLU A 526 -13.25 -28.17 9.29
C GLU A 526 -14.66 -28.36 9.81
N SER A 527 -15.63 -28.57 8.93
CA SER A 527 -17.02 -28.78 9.35
C SER A 527 -17.25 -30.08 10.15
N LEU A 528 -16.29 -31.01 10.17
CA LEU A 528 -16.33 -32.20 11.01
C LEU A 528 -15.60 -31.98 12.35
N THR A 529 -14.59 -31.11 12.37
CA THR A 529 -13.62 -31.02 13.48
C THR A 529 -13.68 -29.73 14.29
N LEU A 530 -14.27 -28.66 13.76
CA LEU A 530 -14.38 -27.38 14.46
C LEU A 530 -15.71 -27.26 15.21
N ASP A 531 -15.64 -26.62 16.38
CA ASP A 531 -16.83 -26.14 17.09
C ASP A 531 -17.61 -25.15 16.22
N ARG A 532 -18.93 -25.09 16.42
CA ARG A 532 -19.85 -24.25 15.65
C ARG A 532 -19.47 -22.77 15.71
N GLU A 533 -19.24 -22.21 16.90
CA GLU A 533 -18.96 -20.77 17.03
C GLU A 533 -17.55 -20.42 16.54
N ALA A 534 -16.58 -21.32 16.73
CA ALA A 534 -15.24 -21.15 16.14
C ALA A 534 -15.29 -21.12 14.61
N ALA A 535 -16.06 -22.02 13.98
CA ALA A 535 -16.24 -22.05 12.53
C ALA A 535 -16.93 -20.77 12.00
N HIS A 536 -17.99 -20.29 12.68
CA HIS A 536 -18.67 -19.06 12.28
C HIS A 536 -17.78 -17.81 12.43
N LEU A 537 -17.05 -17.69 13.54
CA LEU A 537 -16.11 -16.58 13.72
C LEU A 537 -15.03 -16.58 12.63
N LYS A 538 -14.55 -17.76 12.24
CA LYS A 538 -13.58 -17.89 11.14
C LYS A 538 -14.15 -17.40 9.82
N ASP A 539 -15.41 -17.73 9.51
CA ASP A 539 -16.11 -17.20 8.33
C ASP A 539 -16.29 -15.67 8.39
N GLU A 540 -16.46 -15.06 9.58
CA GLU A 540 -16.49 -13.60 9.75
C GLU A 540 -15.12 -12.93 9.49
N LEU A 541 -14.02 -13.60 9.84
CA LEU A 541 -12.66 -13.10 9.64
C LEU A 541 -12.16 -13.25 8.19
N MET A 542 -12.68 -14.25 7.47
CA MET A 542 -12.25 -14.63 6.12
C MET A 542 -12.24 -13.47 5.11
N PRO A 543 -13.30 -12.64 4.96
CA PRO A 543 -13.29 -11.52 4.01
C PRO A 543 -12.20 -10.48 4.33
N ARG A 544 -11.95 -10.23 5.62
CA ARG A 544 -10.90 -9.31 6.04
C ARG A 544 -9.53 -9.86 5.69
N TYR A 545 -9.28 -11.15 5.96
CA TYR A 545 -8.04 -11.82 5.59
C TYR A 545 -7.80 -11.73 4.08
N ALA A 546 -8.79 -12.10 3.26
CA ALA A 546 -8.71 -12.04 1.81
C ALA A 546 -8.40 -10.62 1.30
N SER A 547 -9.05 -9.58 1.87
CA SER A 547 -8.79 -8.19 1.49
C SER A 547 -7.35 -7.74 1.79
N LEU A 548 -6.75 -8.21 2.89
CA LEU A 548 -5.37 -7.88 3.25
C LEU A 548 -4.39 -8.51 2.26
N VAL A 549 -4.59 -9.77 1.88
CA VAL A 549 -3.77 -10.45 0.85
C VAL A 549 -3.93 -9.74 -0.50
N TYR A 550 -5.17 -9.50 -0.94
CA TYR A 550 -5.44 -8.85 -2.23
C TYR A 550 -4.76 -7.48 -2.34
N ASN A 551 -4.77 -6.69 -1.26
CA ASN A 551 -4.22 -5.34 -1.20
C ASN A 551 -2.70 -5.27 -0.95
N GLY A 552 -2.01 -6.41 -0.77
CA GLY A 552 -0.56 -6.45 -0.57
C GLY A 552 -0.08 -6.34 0.88
N TYR A 553 -0.98 -6.46 1.85
CA TYR A 553 -0.67 -6.40 3.28
C TYR A 553 -0.26 -7.77 3.86
N TRP A 554 0.45 -8.59 3.08
CA TRP A 554 0.91 -9.89 3.55
C TRP A 554 1.84 -9.76 4.74
N PHE A 555 2.68 -8.74 4.86
CA PHE A 555 3.55 -8.59 6.04
C PHE A 555 2.97 -7.69 7.14
N ALA A 556 1.68 -7.34 7.06
CA ALA A 556 1.06 -6.43 8.02
C ALA A 556 0.75 -7.10 9.39
N PRO A 557 0.85 -6.35 10.50
CA PRO A 557 0.58 -6.88 11.85
C PRO A 557 -0.83 -7.46 12.01
N GLU A 558 -1.86 -6.81 11.47
CA GLU A 558 -3.24 -7.30 11.57
C GLU A 558 -3.44 -8.63 10.81
N ARG A 559 -2.70 -8.85 9.72
CA ARG A 559 -2.74 -10.12 8.98
C ARG A 559 -2.01 -11.21 9.78
N LEU A 560 -0.90 -10.89 10.46
CA LEU A 560 -0.21 -11.80 11.41
C LEU A 560 -1.12 -12.20 12.56
N MET A 561 -1.86 -11.25 13.13
CA MET A 561 -2.81 -11.53 14.21
C MET A 561 -3.93 -12.47 13.76
N LEU A 562 -4.50 -12.23 12.58
CA LEU A 562 -5.52 -13.12 12.01
C LEU A 562 -4.94 -14.52 11.75
N GLN A 563 -3.72 -14.61 11.20
CA GLN A 563 -3.08 -15.91 10.95
C GLN A 563 -2.90 -16.70 12.24
N ALA A 564 -2.44 -16.07 13.32
CA ALA A 564 -2.26 -16.75 14.60
C ALA A 564 -3.59 -17.31 15.16
N ALA A 565 -4.68 -16.55 15.02
CA ALA A 565 -6.01 -17.02 15.39
C ALA A 565 -6.47 -18.19 14.50
N ILE A 566 -6.23 -18.10 13.19
CA ILE A 566 -6.56 -19.16 12.23
C ILE A 566 -5.76 -20.42 12.51
N ASP A 567 -4.43 -20.34 12.65
CA ASP A 567 -3.57 -21.50 12.88
C ASP A 567 -3.95 -22.26 14.16
N ALA A 568 -4.39 -21.56 15.21
CA ALA A 568 -4.90 -22.19 16.43
C ALA A 568 -6.13 -23.07 16.17
N THR A 569 -7.01 -22.67 15.24
CA THR A 569 -8.16 -23.52 14.86
C THR A 569 -7.74 -24.78 14.12
N GLN A 570 -6.58 -24.77 13.47
CA GLN A 570 -6.18 -25.85 12.58
C GLN A 570 -5.59 -27.06 13.30
N GLU A 571 -5.22 -26.95 14.58
CA GLU A 571 -4.63 -28.05 15.37
C GLU A 571 -5.46 -29.35 15.35
N VAL A 572 -6.78 -29.21 15.22
CA VAL A 572 -7.75 -30.32 15.22
C VAL A 572 -8.25 -30.71 13.82
N VAL A 573 -7.82 -30.01 12.76
CA VAL A 573 -8.27 -30.26 11.39
C VAL A 573 -7.41 -31.39 10.79
N ASN A 574 -7.65 -32.61 11.27
CA ASN A 574 -6.94 -33.83 10.89
C ASN A 574 -7.94 -34.88 10.40
N GLY A 575 -7.68 -35.52 9.26
CA GLY A 575 -8.56 -36.56 8.74
C GLY A 575 -8.48 -36.77 7.24
N VAL A 576 -9.54 -37.33 6.67
CA VAL A 576 -9.63 -37.63 5.23
C VAL A 576 -10.96 -37.12 4.69
N VAL A 577 -10.92 -36.42 3.56
CA VAL A 577 -12.09 -35.97 2.80
C VAL A 577 -12.13 -36.70 1.47
N ARG A 578 -13.23 -37.38 1.20
CA ARG A 578 -13.48 -38.03 -0.09
C ARG A 578 -14.32 -37.13 -0.98
N LEU A 579 -13.85 -36.90 -2.20
CA LEU A 579 -14.47 -36.06 -3.19
C LEU A 579 -14.85 -36.85 -4.44
N ARG A 580 -15.88 -36.36 -5.13
CA ARG A 580 -16.23 -36.72 -6.50
C ARG A 580 -16.10 -35.49 -7.38
N LEU A 581 -15.26 -35.59 -8.39
CA LEU A 581 -15.01 -34.55 -9.39
C LEU A 581 -15.74 -34.91 -10.67
N TYR A 582 -16.50 -33.98 -11.22
CA TYR A 582 -17.31 -34.25 -12.41
C TYR A 582 -17.68 -32.97 -13.14
N LYS A 583 -17.28 -32.86 -14.41
CA LYS A 583 -17.66 -31.77 -15.34
C LYS A 583 -17.73 -30.39 -14.67
N GLY A 584 -16.58 -29.92 -14.19
CA GLY A 584 -16.41 -28.63 -13.52
C GLY A 584 -16.82 -28.58 -12.05
N ASN A 585 -17.40 -29.64 -11.49
CA ASN A 585 -17.91 -29.65 -10.12
C ASN A 585 -17.02 -30.43 -9.15
N VAL A 586 -16.98 -29.95 -7.91
CA VAL A 586 -16.36 -30.61 -6.75
C VAL A 586 -17.44 -30.97 -5.72
N MET A 587 -17.71 -32.26 -5.56
CA MET A 587 -18.73 -32.78 -4.65
C MET A 587 -18.08 -33.51 -3.47
N VAL A 588 -18.41 -33.11 -2.24
CA VAL A 588 -18.00 -33.86 -1.04
C VAL A 588 -18.88 -35.10 -0.92
N VAL A 589 -18.27 -36.28 -0.87
CA VAL A 589 -18.99 -37.57 -0.77
C VAL A 589 -18.69 -38.33 0.52
N GLY A 590 -17.76 -37.85 1.32
CA GLY A 590 -17.45 -38.42 2.62
C GLY A 590 -16.36 -37.64 3.33
N ARG A 591 -16.32 -37.74 4.65
CA ARG A 591 -15.29 -37.15 5.50
C ARG A 591 -15.21 -37.94 6.79
N LYS A 592 -14.00 -38.17 7.29
CA LYS A 592 -13.74 -38.92 8.51
C LYS A 592 -12.55 -38.33 9.26
N SER A 593 -12.61 -38.36 10.58
CA SER A 593 -11.51 -38.04 11.47
C SER A 593 -11.55 -39.02 12.64
N GLU A 594 -10.48 -39.77 12.84
CA GLU A 594 -10.41 -40.75 13.94
C GLU A 594 -10.16 -40.07 15.29
N THR A 595 -9.50 -38.90 15.29
CA THR A 595 -9.00 -38.23 16.49
C THR A 595 -9.73 -36.95 16.84
N ASN A 596 -10.41 -36.31 15.88
CA ASN A 596 -10.90 -34.94 16.05
C ASN A 596 -12.35 -34.72 15.58
N SER A 597 -13.09 -35.78 15.24
CA SER A 597 -14.51 -35.63 14.88
C SER A 597 -15.31 -35.12 16.08
N LEU A 598 -16.03 -34.01 15.90
CA LEU A 598 -17.07 -33.54 16.82
C LEU A 598 -18.46 -34.08 16.47
N PHE A 599 -18.57 -34.79 15.34
CA PHE A 599 -19.81 -35.47 14.98
C PHE A 599 -19.97 -36.75 15.79
N ASP A 600 -21.04 -36.80 16.59
CA ASP A 600 -21.46 -37.97 17.35
C ASP A 600 -22.78 -38.50 16.81
N ALA A 601 -22.72 -39.69 16.20
CA ALA A 601 -23.90 -40.34 15.62
C ALA A 601 -24.95 -40.71 16.66
N SER A 602 -24.57 -40.94 17.92
CA SER A 602 -25.50 -41.29 18.99
C SER A 602 -26.36 -40.10 19.45
N ILE A 603 -25.85 -38.88 19.32
CA ILE A 603 -26.57 -37.64 19.66
C ILE A 603 -27.43 -37.17 18.47
N ALA A 604 -26.94 -37.35 17.25
CA ALA A 604 -27.60 -36.86 16.04
C ALA A 604 -28.66 -37.82 15.45
N THR A 605 -28.76 -39.05 15.98
CA THR A 605 -29.65 -40.07 15.43
C THR A 605 -31.14 -39.70 15.58
N PHE A 606 -31.95 -40.17 14.63
CA PHE A 606 -33.41 -40.14 14.73
C PHE A 606 -33.99 -41.42 15.35
N GLU A 607 -33.15 -42.42 15.60
CA GLU A 607 -33.51 -43.66 16.28
C GLU A 607 -33.46 -43.47 17.81
N GLU A 608 -33.71 -44.53 18.59
CA GLU A 608 -33.56 -44.45 20.05
C GLU A 608 -32.10 -44.12 20.41
N ASP A 609 -31.89 -42.95 20.99
CA ASP A 609 -30.58 -42.41 21.38
C ASP A 609 -30.12 -42.89 22.77
N ALA A 610 -30.89 -43.80 23.38
CA ALA A 610 -30.71 -44.29 24.75
C ALA A 610 -30.57 -43.17 25.81
N GLY A 611 -31.13 -41.98 25.55
CA GLY A 611 -31.03 -40.82 26.43
C GLY A 611 -29.77 -39.97 26.25
N ALA A 612 -29.07 -40.10 25.13
CA ALA A 612 -27.92 -39.25 24.81
C ALA A 612 -28.28 -37.75 24.67
N TYR A 613 -29.53 -37.41 24.32
CA TYR A 613 -30.01 -36.04 24.19
C TYR A 613 -31.37 -35.81 24.89
N ASP A 614 -31.42 -34.96 25.93
CA ASP A 614 -32.70 -34.58 26.57
C ASP A 614 -33.45 -33.54 25.75
N GLN A 615 -34.42 -34.01 24.96
CA GLN A 615 -35.26 -33.15 24.12
C GLN A 615 -36.09 -32.12 24.91
N LYS A 616 -36.31 -32.32 26.22
CA LYS A 616 -37.10 -31.37 27.03
C LYS A 616 -36.38 -30.03 27.22
N ASP A 617 -35.05 -30.04 27.24
CA ASP A 617 -34.23 -28.83 27.41
C ASP A 617 -34.44 -27.80 26.28
N ALA A 618 -34.76 -28.27 25.07
CA ALA A 618 -35.03 -27.43 23.91
C ALA A 618 -36.15 -26.40 24.16
N THR A 619 -37.15 -26.74 24.97
CA THR A 619 -38.27 -25.83 25.27
C THR A 619 -37.78 -24.59 26.02
N GLY A 620 -36.93 -24.78 27.04
CA GLY A 620 -36.35 -23.69 27.82
C GLY A 620 -35.40 -22.87 26.96
N PHE A 621 -34.51 -23.54 26.22
CA PHE A 621 -33.54 -22.93 25.32
C PHE A 621 -34.19 -22.01 24.28
N ILE A 622 -35.23 -22.49 23.58
CA ILE A 622 -35.95 -21.71 22.56
C ILE A 622 -36.63 -20.51 23.19
N ARG A 623 -37.30 -20.68 24.34
CA ARG A 623 -38.01 -19.59 25.03
C ARG A 623 -37.06 -18.46 25.44
N LEU A 624 -35.85 -18.80 25.89
CA LEU A 624 -34.83 -17.83 26.28
C LEU A 624 -34.25 -17.11 25.07
N ASN A 625 -33.85 -17.82 24.01
CA ASN A 625 -33.32 -17.19 22.79
C ASN A 625 -34.35 -16.32 22.06
N ALA A 626 -35.61 -16.76 22.03
CA ALA A 626 -36.70 -16.02 21.41
C ALA A 626 -37.16 -14.81 22.24
N LEU A 627 -36.67 -14.62 23.47
CA LEU A 627 -37.13 -13.55 24.35
C LEU A 627 -37.01 -12.17 23.69
N ARG A 628 -35.86 -11.87 23.09
CA ARG A 628 -35.64 -10.59 22.38
C ARG A 628 -36.61 -10.39 21.20
N LEU A 629 -36.93 -11.46 20.48
CA LEU A 629 -37.85 -11.43 19.34
C LEU A 629 -39.30 -11.22 19.80
N ARG A 630 -39.72 -11.92 20.85
CA ARG A 630 -41.07 -11.78 21.44
C ARG A 630 -41.32 -10.37 21.97
N VAL A 631 -40.30 -9.72 22.54
CA VAL A 631 -40.39 -8.33 23.00
C VAL A 631 -40.57 -7.37 21.82
N ALA A 632 -39.76 -7.52 20.75
CA ALA A 632 -39.89 -6.71 19.54
C ALA A 632 -41.28 -6.85 18.90
N GLY A 633 -41.77 -8.09 18.77
CA GLY A 633 -43.09 -8.36 18.18
C GLY A 633 -44.24 -7.75 18.98
N ARG A 634 -44.20 -7.84 20.31
CA ARG A 634 -45.20 -7.18 21.19
C ARG A 634 -45.20 -5.65 21.08
N LYS A 635 -44.08 -5.06 20.65
CA LYS A 635 -43.93 -3.62 20.45
C LYS A 635 -44.20 -3.20 18.99
N GLY A 636 -44.59 -4.13 18.11
CA GLY A 636 -44.85 -3.86 16.69
C GLY A 636 -43.60 -3.44 15.91
N ARG A 637 -42.43 -3.95 16.29
CA ARG A 637 -41.14 -3.65 15.64
C ARG A 637 -40.54 -4.84 14.89
N CYS A 638 -41.39 -5.80 14.53
CA CYS A 638 -41.01 -6.95 13.72
C CYS A 638 -41.37 -6.71 12.26
#